data_AF-A1JKR6-F1
#
_entry.id   AF-A1JKR6-F1
#
_cell.length_a   1.000
_cell.length_b   1.000
_cell.length_c   1.000
_cell.angle_alpha   90.00
_cell.angle_beta   90.00
_cell.angle_gamma   90.00
#
_symmetry.space_group_name_H-M   'P 1'
#
loop_
_entity.id
_entity.type
_entity.pdbx_description
1 polymer ?
#
loop_
_entity_poly.entity_id
_entity_poly.type
_entity_poly.pdbx_seq_one_letter_code
_entity_poly.pdbx_strand_id
1 'polypeptide(L)'
;MINNILFMILFLVVLITNVFAEQPKICFFAEEGFQGKSICATQGQAVSDLKMEWNDRISSIAIPPGMVVTAFQDINFSGKNFTFKESVDLYLSRRWADLNDAIRSFKIRSAACFYETDDFGGESICLSGNERIDLYHSSDLSLGQHHILNPLNDRVNSIKIPHNTQVTIYQDNNYSGKYFVLTEDFAYEELEKIGMNDSITSIKVSQKEHFICDQYCIIKGSQSIPLGAAFGSYWLDDRIKYKESLISFDLNGEDNFSIKFFDGGIFKVIGRTVIYIHNTFPNNSFIFALRKKSDRLSFLSRFNGGYSEVQFIESKDSKAVYISPLVGSLFDFGLINTNVIINNFNEDQALVVNKVILTAEKAEARSERSILGTAVCWLIPIINIYNYVIQGNCNQVDRVAKSVYDFFNNPDNKILQISGSAKPLPKMNNSPIEFEVPFATFNSGVGGWLTHITINMQGRSLTVPAAARACNVSVKDQILPHLIRQRRDIIPYCVEWTLNILTDFTLLFGDSVDTWNADNFGRVIERILREGNIGHAASNSESERRLIENVRVNLAENTDNMIHIKTAFNFSQLTYANYMQNQTSQQVASPPVIIQQYPLGRYELALQNFQLVETVPRIRREGQWVNDPDLQFEVELISGITAETQSARLNVLPVIEEWRQTYYQAKKQLLMSATSGKVTDMPFDEDDISSEADSVIETATAATIETATETAPRLDVVTTIEATTTIEAACLVSDVAQSWLRSSRDDYIYVIVRLAGRVVSITMAIDINEYDSGIAGSLSHPDYVLHPTAEGTIRGAGTAAIKALADYLKAKGRRSLISDVISEPSAIVKKKVGFKFIEEF
;
A
#
# COMPACT_ATOMS: atom_id res chain seq x y z
N MET A 1 -83.77 -8.47 22.07
CA MET A 1 -82.53 -8.33 22.88
C MET A 1 -81.38 -8.80 21.99
N ILE A 2 -80.79 -7.99 21.10
CA ILE A 2 -80.14 -6.69 21.28
C ILE A 2 -79.07 -6.77 22.38
N ASN A 3 -78.01 -7.52 22.11
CA ASN A 3 -76.65 -7.31 22.64
C ASN A 3 -75.74 -8.40 22.06
N ASN A 4 -75.19 -8.17 20.86
CA ASN A 4 -73.98 -8.86 20.35
C ASN A 4 -73.51 -8.37 18.97
N ILE A 5 -74.20 -7.40 18.34
CA ILE A 5 -73.81 -6.85 17.02
C ILE A 5 -73.06 -5.50 17.14
N LEU A 6 -73.00 -4.89 18.34
CA LEU A 6 -72.39 -3.56 18.51
C LEU A 6 -70.89 -3.58 18.82
N PHE A 7 -70.29 -4.73 19.16
CA PHE A 7 -68.87 -4.81 19.53
C PHE A 7 -67.94 -5.23 18.37
N MET A 8 -68.50 -5.64 17.23
CA MET A 8 -67.73 -6.07 16.05
C MET A 8 -67.72 -5.03 14.90
N ILE A 9 -68.25 -3.82 15.15
CA ILE A 9 -68.23 -2.70 14.18
C ILE A 9 -67.33 -1.55 14.67
N LEU A 10 -66.87 -1.56 15.93
CA LEU A 10 -65.96 -0.54 16.47
C LEU A 10 -64.46 -0.93 16.42
N PHE A 11 -64.13 -2.10 15.86
CA PHE A 11 -62.74 -2.58 15.76
C PHE A 11 -62.26 -2.81 14.31
N LEU A 12 -63.04 -2.40 13.30
CA LEU A 12 -62.71 -2.61 11.88
C LEU A 12 -62.75 -1.34 11.00
N VAL A 13 -62.72 -0.15 11.61
CA VAL A 13 -62.54 1.13 10.89
C VAL A 13 -61.46 2.01 11.57
N VAL A 14 -60.44 1.36 12.13
CA VAL A 14 -59.09 1.96 12.17
C VAL A 14 -58.28 1.20 11.12
N LEU A 15 -58.75 1.28 9.88
CA LEU A 15 -57.90 1.05 8.71
C LEU A 15 -56.86 2.16 8.74
N ILE A 16 -55.72 1.86 9.37
CA ILE A 16 -54.37 2.11 8.89
C ILE A 16 -54.37 3.01 7.63
N THR A 17 -54.63 4.31 7.79
CA THR A 17 -53.93 5.28 6.97
C THR A 17 -52.54 5.31 7.60
N ASN A 18 -51.67 4.43 7.11
CA ASN A 18 -50.26 4.78 7.09
C ASN A 18 -50.25 6.13 6.36
N VAL A 19 -50.10 7.22 7.13
CA VAL A 19 -49.81 8.54 6.58
C VAL A 19 -48.38 8.41 6.07
N PHE A 20 -48.23 7.72 4.94
CA PHE A 20 -47.02 7.79 4.15
C PHE A 20 -46.90 9.25 3.74
N ALA A 21 -45.77 9.89 4.02
CA ALA A 21 -45.48 11.20 3.47
C ALA A 21 -45.69 11.14 1.96
N GLU A 22 -46.60 11.96 1.44
CA GLU A 22 -46.65 12.16 -0.01
C GLU A 22 -45.37 12.92 -0.38
N GLN A 23 -44.45 12.21 -1.05
CA GLN A 23 -43.24 12.84 -1.56
C GLN A 23 -43.61 14.05 -2.43
N PRO A 24 -42.87 15.18 -2.34
CA PRO A 24 -43.10 16.34 -3.17
C PRO A 24 -43.16 15.94 -4.65
N LYS A 25 -44.27 16.31 -5.29
CA LYS A 25 -44.61 15.90 -6.64
C LYS A 25 -44.85 17.13 -7.51
N ILE A 26 -44.31 17.09 -8.73
CA ILE A 26 -44.61 18.09 -9.76
C ILE A 26 -45.90 17.65 -10.44
N CYS A 27 -46.92 18.51 -10.44
CA CYS A 27 -48.20 18.21 -11.05
C CYS A 27 -48.43 19.04 -12.31
N PHE A 28 -48.76 18.36 -13.41
CA PHE A 28 -49.11 18.96 -14.68
C PHE A 28 -50.63 18.94 -14.81
N PHE A 29 -51.21 20.10 -15.12
CA PHE A 29 -52.64 20.33 -15.14
C PHE A 29 -53.13 20.60 -16.55
N ALA A 30 -54.33 20.12 -16.84
CA ALA A 30 -54.98 20.33 -18.13
C ALA A 30 -55.60 21.73 -18.30
N GLU A 31 -55.60 22.54 -17.24
CA GLU A 31 -56.15 23.90 -17.23
C GLU A 31 -55.14 24.87 -16.59
N GLU A 32 -55.34 26.16 -16.86
CA GLU A 32 -54.54 27.25 -16.28
C GLU A 32 -54.77 27.41 -14.77
N GLY A 33 -53.83 28.07 -14.08
CA GLY A 33 -53.96 28.33 -12.64
C GLY A 33 -53.96 27.08 -11.76
N PHE A 34 -53.35 25.98 -12.22
CA PHE A 34 -53.20 24.70 -11.50
C PHE A 34 -54.53 24.00 -11.18
N GLN A 35 -55.49 24.05 -12.12
CA GLN A 35 -56.83 23.49 -11.96
C GLN A 35 -57.11 22.32 -12.93
N GLY A 36 -58.26 21.68 -12.76
CA GLY A 36 -58.72 20.60 -13.63
C GLY A 36 -58.04 19.26 -13.33
N LYS A 37 -58.03 18.36 -14.32
CA LYS A 37 -57.35 17.06 -14.20
C LYS A 37 -55.84 17.29 -14.08
N SER A 38 -55.16 16.47 -13.27
CA SER A 38 -53.70 16.49 -13.15
C SER A 38 -53.05 15.11 -13.29
N ILE A 39 -51.83 15.08 -13.84
CA ILE A 39 -50.86 14.00 -13.63
C ILE A 39 -49.69 14.52 -12.82
N CYS A 40 -49.27 13.77 -11.82
CA CYS A 40 -48.14 14.16 -10.98
C CYS A 40 -46.99 13.16 -11.12
N ALA A 41 -45.78 13.67 -11.04
CA ALA A 41 -44.56 12.89 -11.10
C ALA A 41 -43.57 13.34 -10.02
N THR A 42 -42.84 12.39 -9.46
CA THR A 42 -41.87 12.59 -8.38
C THR A 42 -40.46 12.83 -8.94
N GLN A 43 -39.52 13.19 -8.06
CA GLN A 43 -38.12 13.43 -8.43
C GLN A 43 -37.50 12.26 -9.21
N GLY A 44 -36.70 12.56 -10.23
CA GLY A 44 -36.00 11.57 -11.06
C GLY A 44 -36.86 10.85 -12.11
N GLN A 45 -38.19 11.04 -12.11
CA GLN A 45 -39.05 10.43 -13.13
C GLN A 45 -38.88 11.11 -14.50
N ALA A 46 -38.89 10.30 -15.55
CA ALA A 46 -38.82 10.74 -16.93
C ALA A 46 -39.89 10.02 -17.75
N VAL A 47 -40.75 10.79 -18.42
CA VAL A 47 -41.82 10.27 -19.29
C VAL A 47 -41.45 10.61 -20.72
N SER A 48 -41.02 9.60 -21.48
CA SER A 48 -40.56 9.76 -22.87
C SER A 48 -41.70 9.93 -23.87
N ASP A 49 -42.92 9.49 -23.53
CA ASP A 49 -44.11 9.61 -24.36
C ASP A 49 -45.33 9.76 -23.47
N LEU A 50 -45.99 10.92 -23.52
CA LEU A 50 -47.22 11.17 -22.79
C LEU A 50 -48.38 10.38 -23.41
N LYS A 51 -49.19 9.75 -22.56
CA LYS A 51 -50.42 9.08 -23.02
C LYS A 51 -51.29 10.06 -23.81
N MET A 52 -52.04 9.56 -24.81
CA MET A 52 -52.92 10.36 -25.68
C MET A 52 -53.87 11.31 -24.94
N GLU A 53 -54.26 10.96 -23.70
CA GLU A 53 -55.11 11.80 -22.84
C GLU A 53 -54.45 13.10 -22.35
N TRP A 54 -53.11 13.15 -22.31
CA TRP A 54 -52.28 14.25 -21.79
C TRP A 54 -51.41 14.93 -22.84
N ASN A 55 -51.13 14.23 -23.93
CA ASN A 55 -50.36 14.72 -25.06
C ASN A 55 -50.97 16.03 -25.61
N ASP A 56 -50.17 17.09 -25.70
CA ASP A 56 -50.59 18.41 -26.20
C ASP A 56 -51.80 19.04 -25.44
N ARG A 57 -51.90 18.79 -24.13
CA ARG A 57 -53.04 19.22 -23.30
C ARG A 57 -52.66 19.81 -21.94
N ILE A 58 -51.37 20.04 -21.70
CA ILE A 58 -50.89 20.56 -20.42
C ILE A 58 -50.83 22.08 -20.51
N SER A 59 -51.58 22.76 -19.63
CA SER A 59 -51.66 24.23 -19.63
C SER A 59 -51.08 24.88 -18.38
N SER A 60 -50.86 24.15 -17.28
CA SER A 60 -50.05 24.67 -16.16
C SER A 60 -49.27 23.58 -15.43
N ILE A 61 -48.19 23.97 -14.74
CA ILE A 61 -47.33 23.06 -13.97
C ILE A 61 -47.08 23.62 -12.57
N ALA A 62 -47.54 22.92 -11.54
CA ALA A 62 -47.20 23.22 -10.16
C ALA A 62 -45.87 22.54 -9.80
N ILE A 63 -44.87 23.35 -9.41
CA ILE A 63 -43.53 22.90 -9.07
C ILE A 63 -43.23 23.29 -7.61
N PRO A 64 -43.05 22.31 -6.70
CA PRO A 64 -42.63 22.60 -5.34
C PRO A 64 -41.26 23.31 -5.30
N PRO A 65 -41.03 24.24 -4.35
CA PRO A 65 -39.74 24.92 -4.21
C PRO A 65 -38.57 23.95 -4.15
N GLY A 66 -37.53 24.21 -4.96
CA GLY A 66 -36.32 23.39 -5.02
C GLY A 66 -36.37 22.23 -6.02
N MET A 67 -37.53 21.89 -6.59
CA MET A 67 -37.63 20.89 -7.66
C MET A 67 -37.48 21.52 -9.05
N VAL A 68 -37.00 20.72 -10.01
CA VAL A 68 -36.75 21.19 -11.38
C VAL A 68 -37.27 20.20 -12.40
N VAL A 69 -38.06 20.70 -13.37
CA VAL A 69 -38.58 19.92 -14.50
C VAL A 69 -38.13 20.51 -15.82
N THR A 70 -37.79 19.66 -16.77
CA THR A 70 -37.60 20.01 -18.18
C THR A 70 -38.73 19.40 -19.00
N ALA A 71 -39.52 20.24 -19.66
CA ALA A 71 -40.61 19.83 -20.56
C ALA A 71 -40.18 19.98 -22.02
N PHE A 72 -40.62 19.04 -22.86
CA PHE A 72 -40.23 18.91 -24.27
C PHE A 72 -41.46 18.88 -25.17
N GLN A 73 -41.34 19.55 -26.32
CA GLN A 73 -42.40 19.61 -27.33
C GLN A 73 -42.58 18.29 -28.09
N ASP A 74 -41.56 17.44 -28.16
CA ASP A 74 -41.63 16.17 -28.87
C ASP A 74 -41.44 14.98 -27.92
N ILE A 75 -41.75 13.77 -28.41
CA ILE A 75 -41.47 12.52 -27.70
C ILE A 75 -39.96 12.29 -27.60
N ASN A 76 -39.56 11.35 -26.74
CA ASN A 76 -38.17 10.94 -26.50
C ASN A 76 -37.25 12.12 -26.13
N PHE A 77 -37.79 13.14 -25.45
CA PHE A 77 -37.04 14.28 -24.93
C PHE A 77 -36.33 15.08 -26.03
N SER A 78 -37.00 15.23 -27.17
CA SER A 78 -36.50 15.95 -28.34
C SER A 78 -37.29 17.24 -28.60
N GLY A 79 -36.89 17.99 -29.63
CA GLY A 79 -37.54 19.25 -29.99
C GLY A 79 -37.23 20.42 -29.06
N LYS A 80 -38.07 21.45 -29.13
CA LYS A 80 -37.97 22.64 -28.26
C LYS A 80 -38.26 22.24 -26.82
N ASN A 81 -37.45 22.74 -25.89
CA ASN A 81 -37.58 22.41 -24.48
C ASN A 81 -37.33 23.62 -23.59
N PHE A 82 -37.95 23.60 -22.41
CA PHE A 82 -37.72 24.60 -21.37
C PHE A 82 -37.58 23.91 -20.02
N THR A 83 -36.76 24.51 -19.16
CA THR A 83 -36.55 24.06 -17.78
C THR A 83 -37.18 25.06 -16.83
N PHE A 84 -38.02 24.56 -15.92
CA PHE A 84 -38.77 25.34 -14.95
C PHE A 84 -38.35 24.96 -13.52
N LYS A 85 -38.24 25.96 -12.65
CA LYS A 85 -37.85 25.83 -11.23
C LYS A 85 -38.91 26.32 -10.24
N GLU A 86 -39.91 27.01 -10.76
CA GLU A 86 -41.03 27.59 -10.03
C GLU A 86 -42.29 27.28 -10.83
N SER A 87 -43.44 27.20 -10.18
CA SER A 87 -44.71 26.92 -10.84
C SER A 87 -44.97 27.88 -12.02
N VAL A 88 -45.45 27.33 -13.13
CA VAL A 88 -45.66 28.09 -14.38
C VAL A 88 -47.05 27.88 -14.94
N ASP A 89 -47.58 28.96 -15.50
CA ASP A 89 -48.83 29.03 -16.24
C ASP A 89 -48.72 30.22 -17.24
N LEU A 90 -49.76 30.47 -18.04
CA LEU A 90 -49.77 31.58 -19.02
C LEU A 90 -49.66 32.97 -18.38
N TYR A 91 -50.06 33.13 -17.12
CA TYR A 91 -50.07 34.41 -16.41
C TYR A 91 -48.71 34.72 -15.74
N LEU A 92 -47.99 33.68 -15.33
CA LEU A 92 -46.75 33.76 -14.56
C LEU A 92 -45.49 33.82 -15.45
N SER A 93 -45.51 33.28 -16.68
CA SER A 93 -44.31 33.24 -17.51
C SER A 93 -44.57 33.37 -19.01
N ARG A 94 -44.04 34.43 -19.65
CA ARG A 94 -44.09 34.58 -21.12
C ARG A 94 -43.31 33.49 -21.88
N ARG A 95 -42.36 32.82 -21.22
CA ARG A 95 -41.60 31.69 -21.79
C ARG A 95 -42.45 30.42 -21.91
N TRP A 96 -43.57 30.33 -21.18
CA TRP A 96 -44.52 29.21 -21.18
C TRP A 96 -45.34 29.12 -22.48
N ALA A 97 -45.60 30.25 -23.14
CA ALA A 97 -46.49 30.34 -24.29
C ALA A 97 -46.10 29.42 -25.47
N ASP A 98 -44.82 29.06 -25.59
CA ASP A 98 -44.31 28.17 -26.64
C ASP A 98 -44.51 26.68 -26.36
N LEU A 99 -44.77 26.29 -25.10
CA LEU A 99 -45.00 24.91 -24.68
C LEU A 99 -46.42 24.65 -24.20
N ASN A 100 -47.22 25.70 -23.97
CA ASN A 100 -48.62 25.56 -23.59
C ASN A 100 -49.36 24.67 -24.60
N ASP A 101 -50.02 23.61 -24.11
CA ASP A 101 -50.72 22.62 -24.92
C ASP A 101 -49.86 21.95 -26.00
N ALA A 102 -48.54 21.90 -25.80
CA ALA A 102 -47.59 21.32 -26.76
C ALA A 102 -46.58 20.36 -26.12
N ILE A 103 -46.72 20.05 -24.83
CA ILE A 103 -45.81 19.14 -24.12
C ILE A 103 -46.15 17.69 -24.47
N ARG A 104 -45.12 16.93 -24.87
CA ARG A 104 -45.23 15.51 -25.25
C ARG A 104 -44.32 14.58 -24.46
N SER A 105 -43.24 15.12 -23.87
CA SER A 105 -42.39 14.38 -22.93
C SER A 105 -41.80 15.32 -21.87
N PHE A 106 -41.41 14.78 -20.71
CA PHE A 106 -40.80 15.57 -19.64
C PHE A 106 -39.79 14.77 -18.82
N LYS A 107 -38.82 15.48 -18.22
CA LYS A 107 -37.86 14.93 -17.25
C LYS A 107 -37.87 15.75 -15.98
N ILE A 108 -38.04 15.10 -14.84
CA ILE A 108 -37.84 15.71 -13.52
C ILE A 108 -36.42 15.38 -13.06
N ARG A 109 -35.68 16.39 -12.65
CA ARG A 109 -34.33 16.18 -12.10
C ARG A 109 -34.43 15.40 -10.79
N SER A 110 -33.48 14.51 -10.54
CA SER A 110 -33.37 13.87 -9.23
C SER A 110 -33.17 14.95 -8.16
N ALA A 111 -33.72 14.74 -6.97
CA ALA A 111 -33.67 15.70 -5.88
C ALA A 111 -33.46 14.97 -4.55
N ALA A 112 -32.62 15.54 -3.68
CA ALA A 112 -32.50 15.07 -2.31
C ALA A 112 -33.69 15.60 -1.50
N CYS A 113 -34.35 14.74 -0.74
CA CYS A 113 -35.54 15.09 0.03
C CYS A 113 -35.26 15.03 1.53
N PHE A 114 -35.76 16.02 2.27
CA PHE A 114 -35.53 16.23 3.69
C PHE A 114 -36.89 16.18 4.40
N TYR A 115 -36.97 15.41 5.47
CA TYR A 115 -38.23 14.99 6.09
C TYR A 115 -38.27 15.39 7.56
N GLU A 116 -39.44 15.81 8.04
CA GLU A 116 -39.66 16.21 9.44
C GLU A 116 -39.60 15.03 10.41
N THR A 117 -39.97 13.83 9.96
CA THR A 117 -39.93 12.63 10.80
C THR A 117 -38.92 11.62 10.28
N ASP A 118 -38.68 10.58 11.08
CA ASP A 118 -37.91 9.43 10.63
C ASP A 118 -38.65 8.63 9.54
N ASP A 119 -37.97 7.63 8.97
CA ASP A 119 -38.48 6.72 7.94
C ASP A 119 -39.01 7.44 6.68
N PHE A 120 -38.46 8.61 6.37
CA PHE A 120 -38.85 9.46 5.23
C PHE A 120 -40.33 9.86 5.27
N GLY A 121 -40.84 10.11 6.48
CA GLY A 121 -42.22 10.51 6.77
C GLY A 121 -42.42 12.01 7.05
N GLY A 122 -43.66 12.42 7.30
CA GLY A 122 -44.01 13.80 7.66
C GLY A 122 -43.91 14.83 6.53
N GLU A 123 -43.88 16.11 6.91
CA GLU A 123 -43.64 17.22 6.00
C GLU A 123 -42.25 17.10 5.36
N SER A 124 -42.11 17.51 4.09
CA SER A 124 -40.83 17.36 3.39
C SER A 124 -40.58 18.40 2.31
N ILE A 125 -39.29 18.62 2.03
CA ILE A 125 -38.83 19.47 0.94
C ILE A 125 -37.80 18.70 0.10
N CYS A 126 -37.84 18.87 -1.23
CA CYS A 126 -36.86 18.26 -2.13
C CYS A 126 -36.06 19.31 -2.89
N LEU A 127 -34.74 19.16 -2.90
CA LEU A 127 -33.80 20.06 -3.56
C LEU A 127 -33.07 19.32 -4.70
N SER A 128 -33.26 19.78 -5.93
CA SER A 128 -32.52 19.32 -7.10
C SER A 128 -31.05 19.78 -7.08
N GLY A 129 -30.21 19.16 -7.92
CA GLY A 129 -28.80 19.52 -8.03
C GLY A 129 -28.54 21.01 -8.31
N ASN A 130 -27.60 21.58 -7.57
CA ASN A 130 -27.22 22.99 -7.52
C ASN A 130 -28.22 23.94 -6.82
N GLU A 131 -29.29 23.40 -6.22
CA GLU A 131 -30.18 24.18 -5.36
C GLU A 131 -29.66 24.23 -3.92
N ARG A 132 -30.10 25.25 -3.18
CA ARG A 132 -29.72 25.48 -1.78
C ARG A 132 -30.86 26.15 -1.05
N ILE A 133 -30.96 25.92 0.25
CA ILE A 133 -31.97 26.54 1.11
C ILE A 133 -31.38 26.93 2.45
N ASP A 134 -31.86 28.05 2.98
CA ASP A 134 -31.67 28.46 4.37
C ASP A 134 -33.03 28.34 5.06
N LEU A 135 -33.15 27.41 6.01
CA LEU A 135 -34.43 27.09 6.66
C LEU A 135 -34.83 28.17 7.67
N TYR A 136 -33.87 28.95 8.17
CA TYR A 136 -34.11 30.08 9.06
C TYR A 136 -34.66 31.29 8.29
N HIS A 137 -34.13 31.53 7.09
CA HIS A 137 -34.46 32.69 6.27
C HIS A 137 -35.32 32.37 5.04
N SER A 138 -36.07 31.27 4.99
CA SER A 138 -36.93 30.99 3.83
C SER A 138 -38.12 31.96 3.79
N SER A 139 -37.86 33.21 3.38
CA SER A 139 -38.86 34.09 2.82
C SER A 139 -39.31 33.45 1.52
N ASP A 140 -40.52 32.91 1.54
CA ASP A 140 -41.29 32.70 0.33
C ASP A 140 -41.14 33.96 -0.54
N LEU A 141 -40.56 33.81 -1.74
CA LEU A 141 -40.34 34.90 -2.70
C LEU A 141 -41.67 35.46 -3.23
N SER A 142 -42.82 34.90 -2.83
CA SER A 142 -44.14 35.26 -3.34
C SER A 142 -45.04 36.05 -2.38
N LEU A 143 -44.69 36.21 -1.09
CA LEU A 143 -45.50 36.98 -0.13
C LEU A 143 -44.63 37.88 0.74
N GLY A 144 -44.64 39.17 0.42
CA GLY A 144 -43.96 40.19 1.20
C GLY A 144 -44.37 40.19 2.68
N GLN A 145 -43.36 40.38 3.53
CA GLN A 145 -43.39 40.97 4.88
C GLN A 145 -43.59 40.13 6.15
N HIS A 146 -43.69 38.79 6.14
CA HIS A 146 -43.61 38.01 7.40
C HIS A 146 -42.55 36.90 7.33
N HIS A 147 -41.65 36.85 8.33
CA HIS A 147 -40.68 35.77 8.53
C HIS A 147 -41.42 34.50 8.95
N ILE A 148 -41.90 33.72 8.00
CA ILE A 148 -42.42 32.38 8.28
C ILE A 148 -41.19 31.47 8.42
N LEU A 149 -40.92 31.03 9.65
CA LEU A 149 -39.91 30.00 9.93
C LEU A 149 -40.29 28.76 9.14
N ASN A 150 -39.34 28.23 8.35
CA ASN A 150 -39.57 26.96 7.67
C ASN A 150 -39.83 25.89 8.74
N PRO A 151 -40.93 25.11 8.65
CA PRO A 151 -41.25 24.11 9.67
C PRO A 151 -40.15 23.04 9.82
N LEU A 152 -39.30 22.87 8.82
CA LEU A 152 -38.16 21.93 8.86
C LEU A 152 -36.91 22.50 9.53
N ASN A 153 -36.87 23.80 9.89
CA ASN A 153 -35.71 24.37 10.57
C ASN A 153 -35.47 23.65 11.90
N ASP A 154 -34.29 23.05 12.04
CA ASP A 154 -33.92 22.26 13.23
C ASP A 154 -34.89 21.10 13.49
N ARG A 155 -35.53 20.57 12.44
CA ARG A 155 -36.50 19.46 12.51
C ARG A 155 -36.32 18.44 11.38
N VAL A 156 -35.22 18.50 10.64
CA VAL A 156 -34.91 17.48 9.63
C VAL A 156 -34.44 16.21 10.33
N ASN A 157 -35.27 15.16 10.26
CA ASN A 157 -35.06 13.90 10.97
C ASN A 157 -34.78 12.72 10.03
N SER A 158 -35.06 12.83 8.73
CA SER A 158 -34.52 11.88 7.74
C SER A 158 -34.25 12.57 6.40
N ILE A 159 -33.31 12.03 5.64
CA ILE A 159 -32.82 12.60 4.38
C ILE A 159 -32.66 11.49 3.35
N LYS A 160 -33.33 11.64 2.21
CA LYS A 160 -33.21 10.75 1.05
C LYS A 160 -32.34 11.37 -0.02
N ILE A 161 -31.25 10.72 -0.41
CA ILE A 161 -30.24 11.21 -1.34
C ILE A 161 -30.17 10.27 -2.56
N PRO A 162 -30.56 10.74 -3.77
CA PRO A 162 -30.44 9.92 -4.96
C PRO A 162 -28.98 9.75 -5.41
N HIS A 163 -28.71 8.73 -6.22
CA HIS A 163 -27.37 8.50 -6.80
C HIS A 163 -26.80 9.75 -7.49
N ASN A 164 -25.48 9.89 -7.47
CA ASN A 164 -24.73 11.03 -8.02
C ASN A 164 -25.11 12.39 -7.40
N THR A 165 -25.69 12.39 -6.20
CA THR A 165 -26.06 13.59 -5.44
C THR A 165 -25.24 13.68 -4.16
N GLN A 166 -24.81 14.89 -3.85
CA GLN A 166 -24.11 15.23 -2.63
C GLN A 166 -24.88 16.32 -1.92
N VAL A 167 -25.15 16.10 -0.63
CA VAL A 167 -25.86 17.06 0.22
C VAL A 167 -24.87 17.56 1.27
N THR A 168 -24.72 18.88 1.38
CA THR A 168 -24.02 19.49 2.51
C THR A 168 -25.03 20.08 3.47
N ILE A 169 -25.07 19.55 4.69
CA ILE A 169 -25.91 20.04 5.78
C ILE A 169 -25.05 20.88 6.73
N TYR A 170 -25.60 22.00 7.20
CA TYR A 170 -24.93 22.96 8.07
C TYR A 170 -25.73 23.16 9.34
N GLN A 171 -25.01 23.24 10.46
CA GLN A 171 -25.59 23.48 11.77
C GLN A 171 -26.13 24.91 11.92
N ASP A 172 -25.54 25.87 11.21
CA ASP A 172 -25.93 27.27 11.29
C ASP A 172 -26.55 27.77 9.97
N ASN A 173 -27.22 28.91 10.04
CA ASN A 173 -27.72 29.62 8.87
C ASN A 173 -26.59 30.18 7.99
N ASN A 174 -26.94 30.70 6.81
CA ASN A 174 -25.99 31.23 5.82
C ASN A 174 -24.87 30.25 5.42
N TYR A 175 -25.10 28.94 5.55
CA TYR A 175 -24.14 27.90 5.19
C TYR A 175 -22.84 27.99 5.98
N SER A 176 -22.96 28.19 7.29
CA SER A 176 -21.84 28.35 8.23
C SER A 176 -21.89 27.30 9.34
N GLY A 177 -20.95 27.38 10.28
CA GLY A 177 -20.87 26.42 11.39
C GLY A 177 -20.29 25.06 11.02
N LYS A 178 -20.57 24.08 11.88
CA LYS A 178 -20.24 22.67 11.64
C LYS A 178 -21.04 22.18 10.44
N TYR A 179 -20.41 21.45 9.53
CA TYR A 179 -21.08 20.87 8.38
C TYR A 179 -20.61 19.45 8.10
N PHE A 180 -21.48 18.68 7.46
CA PHE A 180 -21.17 17.36 6.95
C PHE A 180 -21.65 17.21 5.53
N VAL A 181 -21.01 16.31 4.82
CA VAL A 181 -21.33 15.99 3.44
C VAL A 181 -21.85 14.56 3.36
N LEU A 182 -23.06 14.42 2.85
CA LEU A 182 -23.84 13.18 2.79
C LEU A 182 -24.02 12.75 1.34
N THR A 183 -23.92 11.45 1.10
CA THR A 183 -23.96 10.85 -0.25
C THR A 183 -24.89 9.63 -0.34
N GLU A 184 -25.54 9.30 0.77
CA GLU A 184 -26.46 8.18 0.95
C GLU A 184 -27.62 8.62 1.86
N ASP A 185 -28.65 7.79 1.97
CA ASP A 185 -29.82 8.11 2.81
C ASP A 185 -29.46 8.11 4.30
N PHE A 186 -30.03 9.05 5.06
CA PHE A 186 -29.87 9.19 6.51
C PHE A 186 -31.22 9.09 7.23
N ALA A 187 -31.31 8.22 8.23
CA ALA A 187 -32.41 8.12 9.19
C ALA A 187 -32.12 8.93 10.46
N TYR A 188 -33.10 9.04 11.37
CA TYR A 188 -32.99 9.84 12.59
C TYR A 188 -31.80 9.44 13.46
N GLU A 189 -31.69 8.15 13.79
CA GLU A 189 -30.59 7.62 14.62
C GLU A 189 -29.20 7.91 13.99
N GLU A 190 -29.13 7.94 12.66
CA GLU A 190 -27.89 8.19 11.92
C GLU A 190 -27.49 9.68 11.96
N LEU A 191 -28.47 10.58 11.90
CA LEU A 191 -28.26 12.02 12.09
C LEU A 191 -27.90 12.35 13.54
N GLU A 192 -28.47 11.63 14.50
CA GLU A 192 -28.14 11.75 15.92
C GLU A 192 -26.68 11.38 16.19
N LYS A 193 -26.18 10.29 15.59
CA LYS A 193 -24.78 9.85 15.71
C LYS A 193 -23.75 10.90 15.27
N ILE A 194 -24.10 11.79 14.35
CA ILE A 194 -23.23 12.90 13.90
C ILE A 194 -23.58 14.25 14.57
N GLY A 195 -24.60 14.27 15.43
CA GLY A 195 -25.10 15.46 16.13
C GLY A 195 -25.70 16.49 15.18
N MET A 196 -26.42 16.03 14.16
CA MET A 196 -27.16 16.86 13.20
C MET A 196 -28.67 16.70 13.31
N ASN A 197 -29.17 15.77 14.14
CA ASN A 197 -30.59 15.78 14.51
C ASN A 197 -30.92 17.12 15.18
N ASP A 198 -32.09 17.67 14.87
CA ASP A 198 -32.60 18.91 15.44
C ASP A 198 -31.64 20.12 15.33
N SER A 199 -30.70 20.10 14.38
CA SER A 199 -29.66 21.12 14.28
C SER A 199 -29.42 21.60 12.85
N ILE A 200 -30.13 21.05 11.87
CA ILE A 200 -29.93 21.42 10.45
C ILE A 200 -30.69 22.71 10.16
N THR A 201 -29.94 23.77 9.88
CA THR A 201 -30.48 25.11 9.61
C THR A 201 -30.26 25.54 8.14
N SER A 202 -29.22 25.04 7.46
CA SER A 202 -29.03 25.35 6.03
C SER A 202 -28.43 24.18 5.24
N ILE A 203 -28.78 24.11 3.94
CA ILE A 203 -28.54 22.93 3.10
C ILE A 203 -28.11 23.35 1.69
N LYS A 204 -27.11 22.65 1.13
CA LYS A 204 -26.72 22.74 -0.29
C LYS A 204 -26.80 21.36 -0.94
N VAL A 205 -27.29 21.30 -2.17
CA VAL A 205 -27.30 20.07 -2.96
C VAL A 205 -26.48 20.26 -4.23
N SER A 206 -25.59 19.31 -4.51
CA SER A 206 -24.78 19.24 -5.74
C SER A 206 -25.04 17.92 -6.43
N GLN A 207 -25.07 17.92 -7.76
CA GLN A 207 -25.22 16.71 -8.57
C GLN A 207 -24.14 16.67 -9.62
N LYS A 208 -23.34 15.61 -9.58
CA LYS A 208 -22.26 15.38 -10.54
C LYS A 208 -21.99 13.89 -10.64
N GLU A 209 -21.88 13.40 -11.86
CA GLU A 209 -21.46 12.02 -12.12
C GLU A 209 -20.01 11.81 -11.66
N HIS A 210 -19.73 10.68 -11.01
CA HIS A 210 -18.38 10.33 -10.52
C HIS A 210 -17.75 11.38 -9.59
N PHE A 211 -18.55 12.04 -8.74
CA PHE A 211 -18.02 13.01 -7.78
C PHE A 211 -17.12 12.35 -6.72
N ILE A 212 -16.19 13.13 -6.19
CA ILE A 212 -15.38 12.76 -5.02
C ILE A 212 -15.86 13.64 -3.89
N CYS A 213 -16.38 13.01 -2.83
CA CYS A 213 -16.57 13.72 -1.59
C CYS A 213 -15.20 13.95 -0.96
N ASP A 214 -14.80 15.22 -0.85
CA ASP A 214 -13.42 15.62 -0.61
C ASP A 214 -13.16 16.22 0.77
N GLN A 215 -14.20 16.57 1.54
CA GLN A 215 -14.08 17.07 2.90
C GLN A 215 -15.31 16.69 3.76
N TYR A 216 -15.06 16.27 5.00
CA TYR A 216 -16.07 15.95 6.03
C TYR A 216 -17.21 15.05 5.53
N CYS A 217 -16.84 13.99 4.83
CA CYS A 217 -17.78 13.04 4.24
C CYS A 217 -18.12 11.96 5.23
N ILE A 218 -19.41 11.70 5.41
CA ILE A 218 -19.88 10.61 6.27
C ILE A 218 -20.01 9.33 5.43
N ILE A 219 -19.42 8.24 5.90
CA ILE A 219 -19.55 6.91 5.30
C ILE A 219 -20.28 6.00 6.30
N LYS A 220 -21.51 5.58 5.97
CA LYS A 220 -22.27 4.59 6.75
C LYS A 220 -21.91 3.16 6.35
N GLY A 221 -21.98 2.85 5.06
CA GLY A 221 -21.76 1.50 4.55
C GLY A 221 -20.48 1.37 3.74
N SER A 222 -20.56 1.77 2.46
CA SER A 222 -19.46 1.64 1.51
C SER A 222 -19.41 2.85 0.60
N GLN A 223 -18.22 3.41 0.40
CA GLN A 223 -17.97 4.52 -0.50
C GLN A 223 -16.89 4.13 -1.52
N SER A 224 -17.17 4.38 -2.80
CA SER A 224 -16.19 4.24 -3.88
C SER A 224 -15.60 5.60 -4.24
N ILE A 225 -14.29 5.68 -4.34
CA ILE A 225 -13.54 6.82 -4.87
C ILE A 225 -13.03 6.43 -6.26
N PRO A 226 -13.63 6.98 -7.34
CA PRO A 226 -13.30 6.58 -8.70
C PRO A 226 -12.03 7.29 -9.20
N LEU A 227 -10.86 6.82 -8.77
CA LEU A 227 -9.57 7.44 -9.12
C LEU A 227 -9.37 7.51 -10.64
N GLY A 228 -9.68 6.45 -11.38
CA GLY A 228 -9.56 6.43 -12.84
C GLY A 228 -10.37 7.53 -13.52
N ALA A 229 -11.65 7.68 -13.15
CA ALA A 229 -12.50 8.75 -13.68
C ALA A 229 -12.03 10.14 -13.25
N ALA A 230 -11.54 10.28 -12.01
CA ALA A 230 -11.10 11.56 -11.46
C ALA A 230 -9.79 12.06 -12.07
N PHE A 231 -8.83 11.15 -12.35
CA PHE A 231 -7.63 11.49 -13.11
C PHE A 231 -7.92 11.63 -14.61
N GLY A 232 -8.94 10.95 -15.14
CA GLY A 232 -9.35 11.06 -16.55
C GLY A 232 -8.18 10.77 -17.50
N SER A 233 -7.93 11.67 -18.45
CA SER A 233 -6.81 11.52 -19.41
C SER A 233 -5.43 11.50 -18.76
N TYR A 234 -5.27 12.10 -17.57
CA TYR A 234 -4.00 12.11 -16.84
C TYR A 234 -3.59 10.71 -16.37
N TRP A 235 -4.54 9.77 -16.23
CA TRP A 235 -4.25 8.41 -15.77
C TRP A 235 -3.29 7.68 -16.70
N LEU A 236 -3.48 7.85 -18.02
CA LEU A 236 -2.71 7.18 -19.07
C LEU A 236 -1.69 8.11 -19.76
N ASP A 237 -1.47 9.31 -19.23
CA ASP A 237 -0.53 10.28 -19.80
C ASP A 237 0.92 9.95 -19.38
N ASP A 238 1.75 9.55 -20.34
CA ASP A 238 3.17 9.18 -20.14
C ASP A 238 4.04 10.39 -19.73
N ARG A 239 3.54 11.63 -19.86
CA ARG A 239 4.23 12.84 -19.35
C ARG A 239 4.12 12.98 -17.82
N ILE A 240 3.17 12.27 -17.21
CA ILE A 240 2.92 12.26 -15.76
C ILE A 240 3.50 10.99 -15.16
N LYS A 241 4.56 11.14 -14.38
CA LYS A 241 5.24 10.02 -13.73
C LYS A 241 4.47 9.54 -12.51
N TYR A 242 4.19 10.44 -11.56
CA TYR A 242 3.48 10.07 -10.34
C TYR A 242 2.06 10.63 -10.33
N LYS A 243 1.09 9.75 -10.13
CA LYS A 243 -0.27 10.10 -9.70
C LYS A 243 -0.39 9.78 -8.23
N GLU A 244 -0.92 10.72 -7.43
CA GLU A 244 -0.93 10.56 -5.99
C GLU A 244 -2.32 10.86 -5.41
N SER A 245 -2.71 10.12 -4.38
CA SER A 245 -3.96 10.31 -3.66
C SER A 245 -3.74 10.36 -2.17
N LEU A 246 -4.38 11.29 -1.49
CA LEU A 246 -4.44 11.39 -0.04
C LEU A 246 -5.89 11.16 0.40
N ILE A 247 -6.10 10.25 1.35
CA ILE A 247 -7.38 10.03 2.02
C ILE A 247 -7.12 10.09 3.52
N SER A 248 -7.74 11.05 4.21
CA SER A 248 -7.55 11.29 5.64
C SER A 248 -8.82 11.01 6.42
N PHE A 249 -8.68 10.32 7.54
CA PHE A 249 -9.76 9.97 8.45
C PHE A 249 -9.51 10.61 9.81
N ASP A 250 -10.59 11.06 10.46
CA ASP A 250 -10.55 11.40 11.87
C ASP A 250 -10.66 10.08 12.68
N LEU A 251 -9.81 9.93 13.71
CA LEU A 251 -9.77 8.75 14.57
C LEU A 251 -10.49 9.02 15.89
N ASN A 252 -11.35 8.10 16.30
CA ASN A 252 -11.96 8.09 17.64
C ASN A 252 -11.32 7.03 18.57
N GLY A 253 -10.63 6.03 18.00
CA GLY A 253 -9.95 4.97 18.72
C GLY A 253 -10.71 3.65 18.89
N GLU A 254 -11.98 3.61 18.51
CA GLU A 254 -12.81 2.41 18.37
C GLU A 254 -13.12 2.11 16.88
N ASP A 255 -12.44 2.82 15.98
CA ASP A 255 -12.63 2.76 14.53
C ASP A 255 -12.52 1.35 13.94
N ASN A 256 -13.54 0.92 13.19
CA ASN A 256 -13.60 -0.33 12.45
C ASN A 256 -13.98 -0.07 11.00
N PHE A 257 -12.98 0.01 10.12
CA PHE A 257 -13.20 0.24 8.69
C PHE A 257 -12.12 -0.44 7.85
N SER A 258 -12.36 -0.55 6.55
CA SER A 258 -11.33 -0.99 5.60
C SER A 258 -11.23 -0.08 4.40
N ILE A 259 -10.02 0.02 3.86
CA ILE A 259 -9.72 0.66 2.59
C ILE A 259 -9.15 -0.41 1.66
N LYS A 260 -9.87 -0.72 0.59
CA LYS A 260 -9.46 -1.64 -0.45
C LYS A 260 -8.97 -0.86 -1.65
N PHE A 261 -7.71 -1.07 -2.01
CA PHE A 261 -7.09 -0.55 -3.21
C PHE A 261 -7.31 -1.53 -4.37
N PHE A 262 -7.31 -0.99 -5.59
CA PHE A 262 -7.52 -1.78 -6.82
C PHE A 262 -6.32 -2.68 -7.17
N ASP A 263 -5.17 -2.47 -6.53
CA ASP A 263 -3.99 -3.35 -6.63
C ASP A 263 -4.13 -4.65 -5.81
N GLY A 264 -5.25 -4.83 -5.10
CA GLY A 264 -5.52 -5.99 -4.25
C GLY A 264 -5.14 -5.79 -2.78
N GLY A 265 -4.47 -4.70 -2.43
CA GLY A 265 -4.14 -4.33 -1.05
C GLY A 265 -5.37 -3.87 -0.27
N ILE A 266 -5.48 -4.32 0.98
CA ILE A 266 -6.55 -3.97 1.91
C ILE A 266 -5.91 -3.53 3.22
N PHE A 267 -6.22 -2.31 3.65
CA PHE A 267 -5.90 -1.83 5.00
C PHE A 267 -7.17 -1.89 5.85
N LYS A 268 -7.20 -2.76 6.85
CA LYS A 268 -8.28 -2.86 7.83
C LYS A 268 -7.85 -2.18 9.12
N VAL A 269 -8.62 -1.22 9.58
CA VAL A 269 -8.44 -0.53 10.86
C VAL A 269 -9.43 -1.13 11.85
N ILE A 270 -8.95 -1.59 13.00
CA ILE A 270 -9.78 -2.11 14.10
C ILE A 270 -9.26 -1.51 15.40
N GLY A 271 -10.03 -0.59 15.98
CA GLY A 271 -9.64 0.25 17.11
C GLY A 271 -8.32 0.98 16.83
N ARG A 272 -7.26 0.60 17.56
CA ARG A 272 -5.91 1.17 17.40
C ARG A 272 -4.95 0.24 16.64
N THR A 273 -5.46 -0.59 15.74
CA THR A 273 -4.65 -1.53 14.97
C THR A 273 -4.94 -1.38 13.48
N VAL A 274 -3.89 -1.29 12.66
CA VAL A 274 -3.96 -1.36 11.20
C VAL A 274 -3.42 -2.72 10.75
N ILE A 275 -4.24 -3.46 10.03
CA ILE A 275 -3.90 -4.76 9.44
C ILE A 275 -3.88 -4.57 7.93
N TYR A 276 -2.73 -4.82 7.31
CA TYR A 276 -2.61 -4.92 5.88
C TYR A 276 -2.79 -6.37 5.42
N ILE A 277 -3.60 -6.59 4.39
CA ILE A 277 -3.84 -7.89 3.75
C ILE A 277 -3.78 -7.68 2.24
N HIS A 278 -3.31 -8.67 1.48
CA HIS A 278 -3.36 -8.64 0.02
C HIS A 278 -4.25 -9.77 -0.51
N ASN A 279 -5.22 -9.47 -1.37
CA ASN A 279 -6.20 -10.47 -1.86
C ASN A 279 -5.54 -11.68 -2.56
N THR A 280 -4.52 -11.42 -3.39
CA THR A 280 -3.80 -12.48 -4.11
C THR A 280 -2.70 -13.15 -3.28
N PHE A 281 -2.20 -12.47 -2.26
CA PHE A 281 -1.08 -12.93 -1.43
C PHE A 281 -1.47 -12.79 0.05
N PRO A 282 -2.52 -13.49 0.51
CA PRO A 282 -3.10 -13.28 1.84
C PRO A 282 -2.11 -13.60 2.95
N ASN A 283 -1.17 -14.52 2.68
CA ASN A 283 -0.09 -14.83 3.59
C ASN A 283 0.81 -13.62 3.83
N ASN A 284 0.99 -12.71 2.86
CA ASN A 284 1.84 -11.51 2.95
C ASN A 284 1.12 -10.35 3.67
N SER A 285 0.65 -10.62 4.89
CA SER A 285 -0.08 -9.67 5.74
C SER A 285 0.79 -9.07 6.83
N PHE A 286 0.43 -7.86 7.28
CA PHE A 286 1.19 -7.08 8.25
C PHE A 286 0.30 -6.42 9.28
N ILE A 287 0.75 -6.33 10.53
CA ILE A 287 0.01 -5.65 11.60
C ILE A 287 0.84 -4.49 12.16
N PHE A 288 0.20 -3.32 12.27
CA PHE A 288 0.76 -2.10 12.84
C PHE A 288 -0.13 -1.61 13.99
N ALA A 289 0.47 -1.35 15.15
CA ALA A 289 -0.23 -0.74 16.28
C ALA A 289 -0.18 0.79 16.20
N LEU A 290 -1.33 1.46 16.27
CA LEU A 290 -1.50 2.91 16.32
C LEU A 290 -1.26 3.44 17.74
N ARG A 291 -0.82 4.70 17.85
CA ARG A 291 -0.66 5.35 19.16
C ARG A 291 -2.00 5.86 19.70
N LYS A 292 -2.17 5.81 21.02
CA LYS A 292 -3.38 6.30 21.71
C LYS A 292 -3.62 7.81 21.55
N LYS A 293 -2.57 8.60 21.31
CA LYS A 293 -2.64 10.07 21.22
C LYS A 293 -2.99 10.60 19.83
N SER A 294 -3.02 9.73 18.80
CA SER A 294 -3.30 10.12 17.42
C SER A 294 -4.79 10.43 17.25
N ASP A 295 -5.11 11.53 16.57
CA ASP A 295 -6.47 12.01 16.26
C ASP A 295 -6.83 11.82 14.77
N ARG A 296 -5.83 11.54 13.93
CA ARG A 296 -6.00 11.40 12.49
C ARG A 296 -5.12 10.29 11.92
N LEU A 297 -5.67 9.60 10.93
CA LEU A 297 -4.97 8.59 10.14
C LEU A 297 -5.11 8.94 8.66
N SER A 298 -3.98 9.18 8.00
CA SER A 298 -3.95 9.61 6.60
C SER A 298 -3.23 8.59 5.75
N PHE A 299 -3.91 8.09 4.71
CA PHE A 299 -3.34 7.18 3.71
C PHE A 299 -2.91 7.98 2.49
N LEU A 300 -1.64 7.87 2.15
CA LEU A 300 -1.01 8.49 1.00
C LEU A 300 -0.65 7.37 0.03
N SER A 301 -1.14 7.49 -1.20
CA SER A 301 -0.91 6.51 -2.25
C SER A 301 -0.23 7.18 -3.44
N ARG A 302 0.65 6.44 -4.09
CA ARG A 302 1.37 6.85 -5.29
C ARG A 302 1.27 5.75 -6.33
N PHE A 303 1.05 6.14 -7.58
CA PHE A 303 0.91 5.24 -8.71
C PHE A 303 1.89 5.66 -9.82
N ASN A 304 2.67 4.70 -10.31
CA ASN A 304 3.60 4.86 -11.42
C ASN A 304 3.57 3.59 -12.29
N GLY A 305 3.06 3.71 -13.53
CA GLY A 305 2.83 2.53 -14.37
C GLY A 305 2.03 1.46 -13.62
N GLY A 306 2.45 0.19 -13.72
CA GLY A 306 1.85 -0.95 -13.01
C GLY A 306 2.31 -1.15 -11.57
N TYR A 307 2.81 -0.10 -10.90
CA TYR A 307 3.28 -0.18 -9.52
C TYR A 307 2.62 0.90 -8.64
N SER A 308 2.06 0.47 -7.52
CA SER A 308 1.41 1.32 -6.51
C SER A 308 2.18 1.24 -5.20
N GLU A 309 2.22 2.35 -4.46
CA GLU A 309 2.79 2.42 -3.12
C GLU A 309 1.78 3.11 -2.19
N VAL A 310 1.59 2.58 -0.99
CA VAL A 310 0.74 3.17 0.04
C VAL A 310 1.50 3.32 1.35
N GLN A 311 1.42 4.50 1.95
CA GLN A 311 1.96 4.82 3.28
C GLN A 311 0.85 5.44 4.11
N PHE A 312 0.78 5.11 5.39
CA PHE A 312 -0.12 5.80 6.31
C PHE A 312 0.67 6.63 7.33
N ILE A 313 0.07 7.75 7.72
CA ILE A 313 0.62 8.71 8.67
C ILE A 313 -0.38 8.92 9.79
N GLU A 314 0.11 8.74 11.01
CA GLU A 314 -0.59 9.12 12.22
C GLU A 314 -0.23 10.57 12.57
N SER A 315 -1.23 11.38 12.89
CA SER A 315 -1.01 12.75 13.35
C SER A 315 -1.82 13.10 14.59
N LYS A 316 -1.39 14.16 15.26
CA LYS A 316 -2.11 14.88 16.31
C LYS A 316 -1.98 16.37 16.05
N ASP A 317 -3.07 17.13 15.99
CA ASP A 317 -3.07 18.59 15.79
C ASP A 317 -2.20 19.02 14.58
N SER A 318 -2.23 18.23 13.48
CA SER A 318 -1.40 18.43 12.28
C SER A 318 0.13 18.32 12.48
N LYS A 319 0.56 17.65 13.55
CA LYS A 319 1.94 17.15 13.73
C LYS A 319 1.99 15.64 13.51
N ALA A 320 2.98 15.16 12.76
CA ALA A 320 3.16 13.72 12.56
C ALA A 320 3.64 13.04 13.86
N VAL A 321 2.98 11.94 14.23
CA VAL A 321 3.29 11.12 15.41
C VAL A 321 3.99 9.82 14.99
N TYR A 322 3.62 9.27 13.84
CA TYR A 322 4.22 8.07 13.27
C TYR A 322 4.00 8.04 11.76
N ILE A 323 4.95 7.44 11.04
CA ILE A 323 4.92 7.28 9.59
C ILE A 323 5.21 5.80 9.31
N SER A 324 4.34 5.12 8.57
CA SER A 324 4.56 3.72 8.20
C SER A 324 5.66 3.58 7.13
N PRO A 325 6.24 2.39 6.96
CA PRO A 325 6.92 2.04 5.72
C PRO A 325 5.97 2.20 4.53
N LEU A 326 6.52 2.42 3.33
CA LEU A 326 5.75 2.27 2.11
C LEU A 326 5.45 0.79 1.85
N VAL A 327 4.19 0.48 1.56
CA VAL A 327 3.77 -0.85 1.12
C VAL A 327 3.48 -0.77 -0.36
N GLY A 328 4.30 -1.46 -1.15
CA GLY A 328 4.25 -1.46 -2.61
C GLY A 328 3.66 -2.74 -3.18
N SER A 329 2.77 -2.62 -4.16
CA SER A 329 2.21 -3.75 -4.89
C SER A 329 2.20 -3.49 -6.40
N LEU A 330 2.14 -4.58 -7.16
CA LEU A 330 2.02 -4.55 -8.60
C LEU A 330 0.54 -4.67 -8.99
N PHE A 331 0.12 -3.93 -10.02
CA PHE A 331 -1.24 -3.99 -10.54
C PHE A 331 -1.29 -3.85 -12.07
N ASP A 332 -2.42 -4.27 -12.66
CA ASP A 332 -2.66 -4.15 -14.09
C ASP A 332 -2.93 -2.70 -14.50
N PHE A 333 -1.89 -2.04 -15.01
CA PHE A 333 -2.01 -0.66 -15.51
C PHE A 333 -2.84 -0.60 -16.80
N GLY A 334 -3.79 0.34 -16.87
CA GLY A 334 -4.67 0.55 -18.02
C GLY A 334 -6.14 0.21 -17.76
N LEU A 335 -6.49 -0.27 -16.57
CA LEU A 335 -7.89 -0.37 -16.15
C LEU A 335 -8.47 1.05 -15.96
N ILE A 336 -9.59 1.33 -16.62
CA ILE A 336 -10.29 2.63 -16.53
C ILE A 336 -11.08 2.72 -15.21
N ASN A 337 -11.49 1.58 -14.65
CA ASN A 337 -12.26 1.48 -13.41
C ASN A 337 -11.35 1.21 -12.19
N THR A 338 -10.40 2.12 -11.95
CA THR A 338 -9.54 2.06 -10.75
C THR A 338 -10.22 2.78 -9.60
N ASN A 339 -10.91 2.01 -8.76
CA ASN A 339 -11.65 2.53 -7.62
C ASN A 339 -10.96 2.15 -6.31
N VAL A 340 -10.92 3.09 -5.36
CA VAL A 340 -10.63 2.79 -3.94
C VAL A 340 -11.95 2.64 -3.22
N ILE A 341 -12.13 1.52 -2.52
CA ILE A 341 -13.38 1.22 -1.82
C ILE A 341 -13.12 1.35 -0.32
N ILE A 342 -13.90 2.21 0.34
CA ILE A 342 -13.89 2.37 1.79
C ILE A 342 -15.14 1.69 2.32
N ASN A 343 -15.00 0.76 3.26
CA ASN A 343 -16.12 0.13 3.94
C ASN A 343 -16.07 0.49 5.41
N ASN A 344 -17.16 1.04 5.93
CA ASN A 344 -17.36 1.27 7.35
C ASN A 344 -18.02 0.02 7.96
N PHE A 345 -17.45 -0.47 9.06
CA PHE A 345 -17.98 -1.61 9.84
C PHE A 345 -18.25 -1.21 11.30
N ASN A 346 -18.25 0.09 11.61
CA ASN A 346 -18.69 0.60 12.90
C ASN A 346 -20.21 0.41 13.01
N GLU A 347 -20.67 -0.19 14.11
CA GLU A 347 -22.11 -0.36 14.39
C GLU A 347 -22.73 0.96 14.89
N ASP A 348 -21.99 1.68 15.74
CA ASP A 348 -22.53 2.83 16.49
C ASP A 348 -21.99 4.19 16.04
N GLN A 349 -20.97 4.25 15.18
CA GLN A 349 -20.28 5.49 14.84
C GLN A 349 -20.10 5.67 13.33
N ALA A 350 -20.31 6.89 12.85
CA ALA A 350 -20.13 7.21 11.44
C ALA A 350 -18.65 7.48 11.13
N LEU A 351 -18.11 6.85 10.08
CA LEU A 351 -16.74 7.10 9.65
C LEU A 351 -16.66 8.44 8.91
N VAL A 352 -15.82 9.36 9.40
CA VAL A 352 -15.65 10.68 8.80
C VAL A 352 -14.37 10.72 7.97
N VAL A 353 -14.52 10.91 6.66
CA VAL A 353 -13.40 11.27 5.78
C VAL A 353 -13.16 12.77 5.92
N ASN A 354 -12.06 13.12 6.59
CA ASN A 354 -11.66 14.50 6.82
C ASN A 354 -11.33 15.21 5.51
N LYS A 355 -10.51 14.57 4.65
CA LYS A 355 -10.19 15.11 3.32
C LYS A 355 -9.75 14.06 2.30
N VAL A 356 -10.04 14.32 1.02
CA VAL A 356 -9.52 13.58 -0.14
C VAL A 356 -8.89 14.55 -1.14
N ILE A 357 -7.64 14.31 -1.52
CA ILE A 357 -6.89 15.15 -2.47
C ILE A 357 -6.20 14.27 -3.50
N LEU A 358 -6.27 14.69 -4.78
CA LEU A 358 -5.58 14.02 -5.88
C LEU A 358 -4.58 14.97 -6.53
N THR A 359 -3.36 14.51 -6.77
CA THR A 359 -2.29 15.31 -7.40
C THR A 359 -1.54 14.54 -8.48
N ALA A 360 -0.90 15.29 -9.37
CA ALA A 360 -0.04 14.75 -10.43
C ALA A 360 1.32 15.47 -10.48
N GLU A 361 2.37 14.69 -10.77
CA GLU A 361 3.76 15.15 -10.93
C GLU A 361 4.33 14.76 -12.31
N LYS A 362 5.12 15.65 -12.91
CA LYS A 362 5.77 15.43 -14.22
C LYS A 362 6.86 14.36 -14.18
N ALA A 363 7.14 13.79 -15.36
CA ALA A 363 8.25 12.85 -15.54
C ALA A 363 9.65 13.45 -15.49
N GLU A 364 9.83 14.71 -15.92
CA GLU A 364 11.15 15.38 -15.97
C GLU A 364 11.57 16.05 -14.65
N ALA A 365 11.17 15.50 -13.50
CA ALA A 365 11.63 16.01 -12.22
C ALA A 365 13.08 15.55 -11.91
N ARG A 366 14.09 16.14 -12.56
CA ARG A 366 15.51 15.83 -12.24
C ARG A 366 16.01 16.64 -11.04
N SER A 367 15.88 16.07 -9.85
CA SER A 367 16.99 15.53 -9.07
C SER A 367 16.33 14.79 -7.91
N GLU A 368 16.63 13.52 -7.74
CA GLU A 368 16.48 12.90 -6.42
C GLU A 368 17.07 13.87 -5.39
N ARG A 369 16.24 14.18 -4.40
CA ARG A 369 16.40 15.19 -3.34
C ARG A 369 17.83 15.74 -3.21
N SER A 370 17.99 17.07 -3.32
CA SER A 370 19.24 17.71 -2.95
C SER A 370 19.67 17.26 -1.55
N ILE A 371 20.96 16.97 -1.39
CA ILE A 371 21.64 16.55 -0.15
C ILE A 371 21.33 17.49 1.04
N LEU A 372 20.85 18.71 0.78
CA LEU A 372 20.50 19.74 1.77
C LEU A 372 19.15 19.59 2.50
N GLY A 373 18.33 18.57 2.21
CA GLY A 373 17.07 18.33 2.95
C GLY A 373 17.26 17.54 4.24
N THR A 374 16.52 17.86 5.31
CA THR A 374 16.55 17.11 6.59
C THR A 374 16.33 15.61 6.37
N ALA A 375 17.19 14.77 6.97
CA ALA A 375 17.16 13.30 6.84
C ALA A 375 15.78 12.65 7.08
N VAL A 376 14.93 13.25 7.93
CA VAL A 376 13.56 12.76 8.19
C VAL A 376 12.66 12.87 6.96
N CYS A 377 12.86 13.87 6.10
CA CYS A 377 12.09 14.04 4.86
C CYS A 377 12.30 12.89 3.88
N TRP A 378 13.33 12.07 4.12
CA TRP A 378 13.65 10.98 3.24
C TRP A 378 12.68 9.81 3.37
N LEU A 379 12.19 9.60 4.60
CA LEU A 379 11.18 8.60 4.96
C LEU A 379 9.78 8.92 4.41
N ILE A 380 9.63 10.09 3.76
CA ILE A 380 8.36 10.60 3.23
C ILE A 380 8.47 10.76 1.71
N PRO A 381 8.51 9.64 0.97
CA PRO A 381 8.62 9.65 -0.49
C PRO A 381 7.48 10.43 -1.15
N ILE A 382 6.28 10.43 -0.58
CA ILE A 382 5.07 11.12 -1.07
C ILE A 382 4.92 12.53 -0.46
N ILE A 383 6.02 13.28 -0.45
CA ILE A 383 6.14 14.61 0.20
C ILE A 383 5.17 15.67 -0.36
N ASN A 384 4.78 15.49 -1.63
CA ASN A 384 3.93 16.40 -2.39
C ASN A 384 2.57 16.63 -1.74
N ILE A 385 1.93 15.54 -1.31
CA ILE A 385 0.60 15.57 -0.69
C ILE A 385 0.68 15.59 0.85
N TYR A 386 1.86 15.33 1.41
CA TYR A 386 2.12 15.35 2.85
C TYR A 386 1.79 16.69 3.50
N ASN A 387 2.08 17.79 2.81
CA ASN A 387 1.80 19.15 3.28
C ASN A 387 0.31 19.44 3.50
N TYR A 388 -0.60 18.62 2.97
CA TYR A 388 -2.03 18.74 3.26
C TYR A 388 -2.43 18.10 4.59
N VAL A 389 -1.56 17.26 5.16
CA VAL A 389 -1.81 16.52 6.40
C VAL A 389 -1.07 17.16 7.56
N ILE A 390 0.21 17.46 7.39
CA ILE A 390 1.05 17.97 8.49
C ILE A 390 1.91 19.18 8.10
N GLN A 391 2.26 19.98 9.10
CA GLN A 391 3.16 21.13 8.95
C GLN A 391 4.61 20.70 9.13
N GLY A 392 5.47 20.91 8.12
CA GLY A 392 6.89 20.53 8.22
C GLY A 392 7.81 21.20 7.21
N ASN A 393 9.11 21.22 7.48
CA ASN A 393 10.15 21.87 6.68
C ASN A 393 10.63 20.99 5.50
N CYS A 394 10.01 19.83 5.30
CA CYS A 394 10.27 18.95 4.18
C CYS A 394 9.75 19.58 2.89
N ASN A 395 10.52 20.52 2.32
CA ASN A 395 10.21 21.26 1.10
C ASN A 395 8.72 21.57 0.95
N GLN A 396 8.16 22.34 1.89
CA GLN A 396 6.80 22.85 1.78
C GLN A 396 6.64 23.51 0.40
N VAL A 397 5.76 22.90 -0.39
CA VAL A 397 5.76 23.07 -1.83
C VAL A 397 5.12 24.42 -2.16
N ASP A 398 5.94 25.46 -2.34
CA ASP A 398 5.53 26.70 -3.02
C ASP A 398 5.24 26.47 -4.53
N ARG A 399 5.05 25.20 -4.95
CA ARG A 399 5.06 24.75 -6.34
C ARG A 399 3.72 24.15 -6.78
N VAL A 400 2.61 24.40 -6.10
CA VAL A 400 1.29 23.96 -6.63
C VAL A 400 0.96 24.81 -7.86
N ALA A 401 0.82 24.18 -9.02
CA ALA A 401 0.42 24.84 -10.25
C ALA A 401 -1.02 25.36 -10.13
N LYS A 402 -1.24 26.62 -10.51
CA LYS A 402 -2.57 27.23 -10.53
C LYS A 402 -3.38 26.82 -11.75
N SER A 403 -2.72 26.34 -12.81
CA SER A 403 -3.36 25.92 -14.05
C SER A 403 -2.58 24.79 -14.75
N VAL A 404 -3.25 24.06 -15.64
CA VAL A 404 -2.64 23.02 -16.49
C VAL A 404 -1.59 23.61 -17.44
N TYR A 405 -1.83 24.83 -17.93
CA TYR A 405 -0.87 25.55 -18.77
C TYR A 405 0.42 25.86 -18.01
N ASP A 406 0.31 26.39 -16.78
CA ASP A 406 1.46 26.64 -15.90
C ASP A 406 2.18 25.36 -15.50
N PHE A 407 1.43 24.26 -15.37
CA PHE A 407 2.01 22.95 -15.12
C PHE A 407 2.88 22.57 -16.30
N PHE A 408 2.37 22.39 -17.53
CA PHE A 408 3.19 21.87 -18.63
C PHE A 408 4.27 22.84 -19.15
N ASN A 409 4.04 24.16 -19.15
CA ASN A 409 4.96 25.13 -19.78
C ASN A 409 6.05 25.69 -18.86
N ASN A 410 5.92 25.53 -17.54
CA ASN A 410 6.97 25.96 -16.63
C ASN A 410 7.98 24.81 -16.41
N PRO A 411 9.30 25.06 -16.56
CA PRO A 411 10.34 24.07 -16.28
C PRO A 411 10.47 23.72 -14.79
N ASP A 412 9.94 24.54 -13.88
CA ASP A 412 9.90 24.26 -12.45
C ASP A 412 9.03 23.03 -12.14
N ASN A 413 9.49 22.18 -11.21
CA ASN A 413 8.75 21.01 -10.71
C ASN A 413 7.49 21.42 -9.93
N LYS A 414 6.43 21.76 -10.66
CA LYS A 414 5.12 22.06 -10.09
C LYS A 414 4.30 20.80 -9.90
N ILE A 415 3.45 20.79 -8.86
CA ILE A 415 2.45 19.75 -8.61
C ILE A 415 1.11 20.26 -9.12
N LEU A 416 0.38 19.47 -9.90
CA LEU A 416 -0.97 19.80 -10.29
C LEU A 416 -1.97 19.17 -9.31
N GLN A 417 -2.79 19.98 -8.64
CA GLN A 417 -3.94 19.48 -7.88
C GLN A 417 -5.07 19.18 -8.86
N ILE A 418 -5.42 17.91 -8.98
CA ILE A 418 -6.43 17.41 -9.92
C ILE A 418 -7.82 17.48 -9.28
N SER A 419 -7.92 17.12 -8.00
CA SER A 419 -9.17 17.08 -7.25
C SER A 419 -8.96 17.37 -5.76
N GLY A 420 -10.05 17.74 -5.09
CA GLY A 420 -10.11 18.17 -3.69
C GLY A 420 -10.04 19.69 -3.55
N SER A 421 -10.77 20.24 -2.60
CA SER A 421 -10.87 21.66 -2.26
C SER A 421 -9.96 22.08 -1.11
N ALA A 422 -9.41 21.10 -0.37
CA ALA A 422 -8.43 21.35 0.68
C ALA A 422 -7.20 22.03 0.10
N LYS A 423 -6.59 22.93 0.89
CA LYS A 423 -5.35 23.63 0.55
C LYS A 423 -4.19 23.07 1.38
N PRO A 424 -2.95 23.13 0.88
CA PRO A 424 -1.77 22.78 1.66
C PRO A 424 -1.70 23.63 2.94
N LEU A 425 -1.15 23.06 4.01
CA LEU A 425 -0.94 23.79 5.26
C LEU A 425 0.13 24.88 5.06
N PRO A 426 -0.04 26.05 5.70
CA PRO A 426 0.90 27.16 5.55
C PRO A 426 2.28 26.83 6.12
N LYS A 427 3.29 27.56 5.65
CA LYS A 427 4.66 27.45 6.18
C LYS A 427 4.76 27.97 7.61
N MET A 428 5.49 27.26 8.46
CA MET A 428 5.89 27.77 9.78
C MET A 428 7.17 28.62 9.65
N ASN A 429 7.23 29.74 10.36
CA ASN A 429 8.44 30.57 10.45
C ASN A 429 9.49 29.88 11.36
N ASN A 430 10.65 29.52 10.77
CA ASN A 430 11.94 29.18 11.40
C ASN A 430 11.92 28.69 12.85
N SER A 431 11.16 27.63 13.14
CA SER A 431 11.34 26.84 14.37
C SER A 431 11.82 25.45 13.97
N PRO A 432 12.89 24.92 14.60
CA PRO A 432 13.28 23.53 14.43
C PRO A 432 12.10 22.65 14.83
N ILE A 433 11.78 21.65 14.01
CA ILE A 433 10.75 20.70 14.38
C ILE A 433 11.32 19.83 15.50
N GLU A 434 10.78 19.94 16.71
CA GLU A 434 10.78 18.83 17.65
C GLU A 434 9.81 17.78 17.11
N PHE A 435 10.34 16.81 16.36
CA PHE A 435 9.57 15.61 16.09
C PHE A 435 9.40 14.91 17.45
N GLU A 436 8.17 14.91 17.98
CA GLU A 436 7.76 14.02 19.09
C GLU A 436 7.60 12.56 18.63
N VAL A 437 8.15 12.26 17.45
CA VAL A 437 8.42 10.92 16.98
C VAL A 437 9.79 10.57 17.54
N PRO A 438 10.03 9.35 18.06
CA PRO A 438 11.36 8.91 18.51
C PRO A 438 12.36 8.75 17.34
N PHE A 439 12.32 9.65 16.36
CA PHE A 439 13.46 9.96 15.49
C PHE A 439 14.51 10.77 16.25
N ALA A 440 14.14 11.49 17.32
CA ALA A 440 15.07 12.37 18.07
C ALA A 440 16.02 11.65 19.03
N THR A 441 15.91 10.33 19.21
CA THR A 441 16.98 9.51 19.79
C THR A 441 17.68 8.75 18.68
N PHE A 442 18.40 9.47 17.82
CA PHE A 442 19.55 8.94 17.06
C PHE A 442 20.70 8.58 18.04
N ASN A 443 20.40 7.89 19.13
CA ASN A 443 21.39 7.39 20.06
C ASN A 443 22.04 6.16 19.42
N SER A 444 23.26 6.34 18.89
CA SER A 444 24.40 5.39 18.81
C SER A 444 24.18 3.94 18.32
N GLY A 445 22.96 3.53 18.00
CA GLY A 445 22.58 2.18 17.58
C GLY A 445 22.56 2.07 16.06
N VAL A 446 23.22 1.03 15.54
CA VAL A 446 23.35 0.74 14.11
C VAL A 446 22.11 -0.01 13.63
N GLY A 447 20.94 0.62 13.72
CA GLY A 447 19.68 0.05 13.25
C GLY A 447 19.27 0.67 11.93
N GLY A 448 19.26 -0.11 10.85
CA GLY A 448 18.55 0.26 9.63
C GLY A 448 17.04 0.18 9.87
N TRP A 449 16.28 1.16 9.38
CA TRP A 449 14.82 1.19 9.56
C TRP A 449 14.13 0.67 8.31
N LEU A 450 13.05 -0.10 8.49
CA LEU A 450 12.23 -0.57 7.38
C LEU A 450 11.53 0.63 6.73
N THR A 451 11.91 0.96 5.49
CA THR A 451 11.37 2.11 4.75
C THR A 451 10.38 1.68 3.68
N HIS A 452 10.58 0.51 3.07
CA HIS A 452 9.72 -0.01 2.01
C HIS A 452 9.50 -1.51 2.18
N ILE A 453 8.30 -1.96 1.81
CA ILE A 453 7.92 -3.37 1.72
C ILE A 453 7.31 -3.55 0.34
N THR A 454 7.89 -4.41 -0.49
CA THR A 454 7.27 -4.83 -1.75
C THR A 454 6.60 -6.17 -1.53
N ILE A 455 5.27 -6.22 -1.66
CA ILE A 455 4.44 -7.39 -1.32
C ILE A 455 4.75 -8.60 -2.17
N ASN A 456 4.95 -8.38 -3.46
CA ASN A 456 5.33 -9.40 -4.42
C ASN A 456 5.98 -8.75 -5.65
N MET A 457 6.87 -9.48 -6.30
CA MET A 457 7.50 -9.13 -7.57
C MET A 457 7.14 -10.16 -8.66
N GLN A 458 5.87 -10.59 -8.75
CA GLN A 458 5.41 -11.71 -9.59
C GLN A 458 6.16 -13.04 -9.34
N GLY A 459 6.45 -13.36 -8.08
CA GLY A 459 7.21 -14.56 -7.74
C GLY A 459 8.67 -14.46 -8.17
N ARG A 460 9.27 -13.26 -8.11
CA ARG A 460 10.65 -12.98 -8.52
C ARG A 460 11.42 -12.15 -7.49
N SER A 461 11.11 -12.29 -6.19
CA SER A 461 11.75 -11.50 -5.12
C SER A 461 13.26 -11.74 -4.97
N LEU A 462 13.79 -12.85 -5.50
CA LEU A 462 15.23 -13.10 -5.61
C LEU A 462 15.83 -12.50 -6.89
N THR A 463 15.19 -12.76 -8.03
CA THR A 463 15.80 -12.51 -9.34
C THR A 463 15.63 -11.07 -9.82
N VAL A 464 14.56 -10.36 -9.44
CA VAL A 464 14.37 -8.94 -9.79
C VAL A 464 15.42 -8.04 -9.16
N PRO A 465 15.66 -8.07 -7.82
CA PRO A 465 16.72 -7.24 -7.22
C PRO A 465 18.11 -7.60 -7.74
N ALA A 466 18.36 -8.88 -8.00
CA ALA A 466 19.62 -9.37 -8.55
C ALA A 466 19.90 -8.84 -9.97
N ALA A 467 18.92 -8.95 -10.87
CA ALA A 467 19.03 -8.40 -12.23
C ALA A 467 19.21 -6.87 -12.19
N ALA A 468 18.49 -6.18 -11.30
CA ALA A 468 18.62 -4.74 -11.15
C ALA A 468 20.02 -4.30 -10.73
N ARG A 469 20.61 -4.99 -9.74
CA ARG A 469 21.96 -4.73 -9.26
C ARG A 469 23.01 -5.04 -10.32
N ALA A 470 22.86 -6.15 -11.03
CA ALA A 470 23.79 -6.51 -12.11
C ALA A 470 23.76 -5.48 -13.25
N CYS A 471 22.56 -5.01 -13.63
CA CYS A 471 22.35 -4.03 -14.70
C CYS A 471 22.48 -2.56 -14.28
N ASN A 472 22.75 -2.28 -13.01
CA ASN A 472 22.83 -0.92 -12.46
C ASN A 472 21.58 -0.06 -12.74
N VAL A 473 20.39 -0.59 -12.43
CA VAL A 473 19.10 0.07 -12.64
C VAL A 473 18.25 0.11 -11.38
N SER A 474 17.35 1.10 -11.28
CA SER A 474 16.41 1.21 -10.15
C SER A 474 15.30 0.16 -10.27
N VAL A 475 15.21 -0.74 -9.29
CA VAL A 475 14.07 -1.68 -9.16
C VAL A 475 12.75 -0.91 -9.18
N LYS A 476 12.66 0.16 -8.40
CA LYS A 476 11.44 0.95 -8.16
C LYS A 476 10.99 1.74 -9.38
N ASP A 477 11.91 2.40 -10.08
CA ASP A 477 11.55 3.35 -11.14
C ASP A 477 11.61 2.74 -12.55
N GLN A 478 12.45 1.73 -12.76
CA GLN A 478 12.72 1.20 -14.11
C GLN A 478 12.23 -0.24 -14.30
N ILE A 479 12.01 -1.01 -13.24
CA ILE A 479 11.57 -2.42 -13.35
C ILE A 479 10.12 -2.61 -12.92
N LEU A 480 9.79 -2.36 -11.64
CA LEU A 480 8.46 -2.63 -11.08
C LEU A 480 7.30 -1.98 -11.86
N PRO A 481 7.39 -0.72 -12.32
CA PRO A 481 6.32 -0.07 -13.10
C PRO A 481 5.97 -0.78 -14.42
N HIS A 482 6.88 -1.63 -14.92
CA HIS A 482 6.78 -2.29 -16.22
C HIS A 482 6.72 -3.82 -16.12
N LEU A 483 6.69 -4.40 -14.90
CA LEU A 483 6.86 -5.83 -14.72
C LEU A 483 5.66 -6.68 -15.18
N ILE A 484 4.41 -6.20 -15.02
CA ILE A 484 3.20 -7.01 -15.34
C ILE A 484 2.86 -7.03 -16.84
N ARG A 485 3.14 -5.96 -17.61
CA ARG A 485 2.58 -5.80 -18.96
C ARG A 485 3.63 -5.86 -20.07
N GLN A 486 3.22 -6.39 -21.22
CA GLN A 486 4.00 -6.67 -22.44
C GLN A 486 4.73 -5.49 -23.12
N ARG A 487 4.83 -4.30 -22.50
CA ARG A 487 5.78 -3.26 -22.95
C ARG A 487 7.20 -3.60 -22.48
N ARG A 488 7.66 -4.79 -22.87
CA ARG A 488 9.03 -5.26 -22.64
C ARG A 488 10.05 -4.37 -23.35
N ASP A 489 9.63 -3.61 -24.35
CA ASP A 489 10.40 -2.57 -25.04
C ASP A 489 10.91 -1.46 -24.11
N ILE A 490 10.29 -1.27 -22.93
CA ILE A 490 10.69 -0.24 -21.95
C ILE A 490 11.65 -0.79 -20.89
N ILE A 491 11.59 -2.10 -20.59
CA ILE A 491 12.55 -2.72 -19.67
C ILE A 491 13.90 -2.75 -20.37
N PRO A 492 14.99 -2.27 -19.73
CA PRO A 492 16.32 -2.32 -20.33
C PRO A 492 16.65 -3.75 -20.76
N TYR A 493 17.15 -3.93 -21.98
CA TYR A 493 17.43 -5.25 -22.54
C TYR A 493 18.28 -6.12 -21.60
N CYS A 494 19.27 -5.51 -20.92
CA CYS A 494 20.07 -6.14 -19.86
C CYS A 494 19.22 -6.86 -18.80
N VAL A 495 18.17 -6.20 -18.31
CA VAL A 495 17.30 -6.72 -17.26
C VAL A 495 16.43 -7.84 -17.81
N GLU A 496 15.89 -7.69 -19.02
CA GLU A 496 14.96 -8.66 -19.59
C GLU A 496 15.61 -10.05 -19.71
N TRP A 497 16.74 -10.16 -20.40
CA TRP A 497 17.38 -11.46 -20.61
C TRP A 497 17.95 -12.04 -19.31
N THR A 498 18.52 -11.19 -18.45
CA THR A 498 19.06 -11.60 -17.14
C THR A 498 17.95 -12.17 -16.26
N LEU A 499 16.82 -11.47 -16.16
CA LEU A 499 15.68 -11.90 -15.37
C LEU A 499 15.08 -13.19 -15.90
N ASN A 500 14.96 -13.36 -17.22
CA ASN A 500 14.45 -14.59 -17.82
C ASN A 500 15.32 -15.81 -17.47
N ILE A 501 16.65 -15.71 -17.66
CA ILE A 501 17.58 -16.81 -17.33
C ILE A 501 17.53 -17.15 -15.84
N LEU A 502 17.63 -16.15 -14.96
CA LEU A 502 17.62 -16.39 -13.51
C LEU A 502 16.29 -16.98 -13.03
N THR A 503 15.18 -16.53 -13.59
CA THR A 503 13.84 -17.02 -13.22
C THR A 503 13.66 -18.47 -13.66
N ASP A 504 13.96 -18.80 -14.92
CA ASP A 504 13.82 -20.17 -15.42
C ASP A 504 14.80 -21.13 -14.71
N PHE A 505 16.03 -20.70 -14.42
CA PHE A 505 16.97 -21.49 -13.62
C PHE A 505 16.45 -21.73 -12.19
N THR A 506 15.90 -20.70 -11.54
CA THR A 506 15.34 -20.84 -10.18
C THR A 506 14.09 -21.72 -10.16
N LEU A 507 13.28 -21.71 -11.23
CA LEU A 507 12.13 -22.62 -11.34
C LEU A 507 12.53 -24.08 -11.54
N LEU A 508 13.63 -24.35 -12.25
CA LEU A 508 14.09 -25.71 -12.54
C LEU A 508 14.95 -26.32 -11.42
N PHE A 509 15.73 -25.49 -10.72
CA PHE A 509 16.75 -25.95 -9.77
C PHE A 509 16.54 -25.43 -8.35
N GLY A 510 15.57 -24.54 -8.11
CA GLY A 510 15.35 -23.85 -6.84
C GLY A 510 14.60 -24.64 -5.77
N ASP A 511 14.36 -25.94 -5.97
CA ASP A 511 13.79 -26.82 -4.94
C ASP A 511 14.80 -27.12 -3.81
N SER A 512 16.10 -26.93 -4.06
CA SER A 512 17.17 -27.08 -3.07
C SER A 512 18.36 -26.17 -3.37
N VAL A 513 19.08 -25.74 -2.33
CA VAL A 513 20.36 -25.01 -2.46
C VAL A 513 21.49 -25.88 -3.04
N ASP A 514 21.38 -27.21 -2.95
CA ASP A 514 22.37 -28.13 -3.50
C ASP A 514 22.28 -28.24 -5.04
N THR A 515 21.13 -27.89 -5.62
CA THR A 515 20.94 -27.75 -7.07
C THR A 515 20.99 -26.29 -7.51
N TRP A 516 20.59 -25.36 -6.65
CA TRP A 516 20.64 -23.91 -6.88
C TRP A 516 21.93 -23.30 -6.31
N ASN A 517 23.07 -23.59 -6.93
CA ASN A 517 24.37 -23.01 -6.56
C ASN A 517 25.22 -22.63 -7.78
N ALA A 518 26.25 -21.83 -7.54
CA ALA A 518 27.09 -21.25 -8.59
C ALA A 518 27.79 -22.32 -9.46
N ASP A 519 28.21 -23.44 -8.86
CA ASP A 519 28.86 -24.54 -9.57
C ASP A 519 27.89 -25.25 -10.52
N ASN A 520 26.68 -25.55 -10.06
CA ASN A 520 25.66 -26.14 -10.94
C ASN A 520 25.19 -25.14 -12.00
N PHE A 521 25.01 -23.86 -11.62
CA PHE A 521 24.67 -22.79 -12.56
C PHE A 521 25.69 -22.71 -13.70
N GLY A 522 26.98 -22.64 -13.39
CA GLY A 522 28.04 -22.62 -14.38
C GLY A 522 28.04 -23.85 -15.29
N ARG A 523 27.90 -25.05 -14.72
CA ARG A 523 27.85 -26.32 -15.47
C ARG A 523 26.66 -26.41 -16.42
N VAL A 524 25.47 -26.01 -15.97
CA VAL A 524 24.25 -26.04 -16.80
C VAL A 524 24.37 -25.07 -17.96
N ILE A 525 24.83 -23.85 -17.72
CA ILE A 525 25.02 -22.84 -18.77
C ILE A 525 26.04 -23.31 -19.80
N GLU A 526 27.20 -23.82 -19.37
CA GLU A 526 28.23 -24.35 -20.29
C GLU A 526 27.68 -25.51 -21.13
N ARG A 527 26.92 -26.40 -20.51
CA ARG A 527 26.29 -27.53 -21.22
C ARG A 527 25.27 -27.07 -22.26
N ILE A 528 24.43 -26.09 -21.95
CA ILE A 528 23.47 -25.54 -22.92
C ILE A 528 24.21 -24.95 -24.13
N LEU A 529 25.32 -24.23 -23.90
CA LEU A 529 26.12 -23.65 -24.97
C LEU A 529 26.78 -24.72 -25.85
N ARG A 530 27.25 -25.83 -25.26
CA ARG A 530 27.94 -26.91 -25.99
C ARG A 530 26.99 -27.92 -26.66
N GLU A 531 25.96 -28.35 -25.95
CA GLU A 531 25.12 -29.51 -26.30
C GLU A 531 23.66 -29.13 -26.57
N GLY A 532 23.21 -27.95 -26.15
CA GLY A 532 21.83 -27.51 -26.37
C GLY A 532 20.77 -28.12 -25.48
N ASN A 533 21.15 -28.69 -24.36
CA ASN A 533 20.25 -29.30 -23.39
C ASN A 533 20.75 -29.04 -21.97
N ILE A 534 19.89 -29.26 -20.97
CA ILE A 534 20.23 -29.11 -19.55
C ILE A 534 20.78 -30.41 -18.93
N GLY A 535 20.83 -31.50 -19.69
CA GLY A 535 21.44 -32.77 -19.30
C GLY A 535 20.54 -33.79 -18.58
N HIS A 536 19.27 -33.48 -18.35
CA HIS A 536 18.24 -34.37 -17.78
C HIS A 536 16.86 -33.88 -18.23
N ALA A 537 15.83 -34.73 -18.13
CA ALA A 537 14.46 -34.31 -18.42
C ALA A 537 13.96 -33.37 -17.31
N ALA A 538 13.59 -32.14 -17.66
CA ALA A 538 12.96 -31.22 -16.71
C ALA A 538 11.53 -31.65 -16.39
N SER A 539 11.08 -31.35 -15.16
CA SER A 539 9.67 -31.43 -14.79
C SER A 539 8.80 -30.42 -15.55
N ASN A 540 9.38 -29.30 -16.01
CA ASN A 540 8.70 -28.23 -16.74
C ASN A 540 9.36 -27.97 -18.10
N SER A 541 8.81 -28.58 -19.15
CA SER A 541 9.35 -28.52 -20.52
C SER A 541 9.36 -27.11 -21.12
N GLU A 542 8.41 -26.24 -20.78
CA GLU A 542 8.40 -24.85 -21.26
C GLU A 542 9.52 -24.01 -20.64
N SER A 543 9.76 -24.15 -19.34
CA SER A 543 10.83 -23.40 -18.66
C SER A 543 12.21 -23.87 -19.11
N GLU A 544 12.37 -25.17 -19.35
CA GLU A 544 13.57 -25.73 -19.98
C GLU A 544 13.82 -25.13 -21.38
N ARG A 545 12.81 -25.14 -22.24
CA ARG A 545 12.91 -24.59 -23.60
C ARG A 545 13.30 -23.11 -23.57
N ARG A 546 12.65 -22.30 -22.73
CA ARG A 546 12.95 -20.86 -22.58
C ARG A 546 14.36 -20.62 -22.04
N LEU A 547 14.84 -21.42 -21.08
CA LEU A 547 16.19 -21.30 -20.55
C LEU A 547 17.23 -21.57 -21.65
N ILE A 548 17.07 -22.66 -22.40
CA ILE A 548 17.97 -23.05 -23.50
C ILE A 548 18.02 -21.93 -24.55
N GLU A 549 16.86 -21.41 -24.94
CA GLU A 549 16.73 -20.33 -25.93
C GLU A 549 17.44 -19.05 -25.45
N ASN A 550 17.11 -18.55 -24.26
CA ASN A 550 17.70 -17.31 -23.74
C ASN A 550 19.21 -17.42 -23.52
N VAL A 551 19.72 -18.57 -23.06
CA VAL A 551 21.15 -18.79 -22.89
C VAL A 551 21.88 -18.77 -24.24
N ARG A 552 21.36 -19.48 -25.25
CA ARG A 552 21.98 -19.50 -26.57
C ARG A 552 21.98 -18.14 -27.25
N VAL A 553 20.86 -17.42 -27.17
CA VAL A 553 20.73 -16.09 -27.79
C VAL A 553 21.64 -15.06 -27.14
N ASN A 554 21.75 -15.05 -25.81
CA ASN A 554 22.41 -13.96 -25.10
C ASN A 554 23.85 -14.26 -24.64
N LEU A 555 24.26 -15.55 -24.54
CA LEU A 555 25.55 -15.94 -23.96
C LEU A 555 26.53 -16.61 -24.92
N ALA A 556 26.10 -17.09 -26.11
CA ALA A 556 26.94 -17.92 -26.98
C ALA A 556 28.20 -17.23 -27.53
N GLU A 557 28.19 -15.90 -27.66
CA GLU A 557 29.31 -15.14 -28.27
C GLU A 557 29.79 -13.96 -27.39
N ASN A 558 29.35 -13.88 -26.13
CA ASN A 558 29.62 -12.71 -25.29
C ASN A 558 30.13 -13.11 -23.89
N THR A 559 31.45 -13.05 -23.71
CA THR A 559 32.11 -13.36 -22.42
C THR A 559 31.72 -12.36 -21.33
N ASP A 560 31.46 -11.10 -21.66
CA ASP A 560 31.02 -10.09 -20.69
C ASP A 560 29.62 -10.41 -20.15
N ASN A 561 28.72 -10.89 -21.01
CA ASN A 561 27.40 -11.34 -20.58
C ASN A 561 27.49 -12.56 -19.64
N MET A 562 28.49 -13.42 -19.80
CA MET A 562 28.74 -14.55 -18.89
C MET A 562 29.16 -14.06 -17.49
N ILE A 563 30.05 -13.07 -17.41
CA ILE A 563 30.45 -12.47 -16.13
C ILE A 563 29.25 -11.77 -15.49
N HIS A 564 28.46 -11.07 -16.30
CA HIS A 564 27.26 -10.37 -15.88
C HIS A 564 26.22 -11.31 -15.26
N ILE A 565 25.85 -12.40 -15.94
CA ILE A 565 24.82 -13.32 -15.42
C ILE A 565 25.28 -14.05 -14.16
N LYS A 566 26.57 -14.41 -14.06
CA LYS A 566 27.16 -14.97 -12.84
C LYS A 566 27.10 -13.97 -11.69
N THR A 567 27.38 -12.70 -11.97
CA THR A 567 27.26 -11.62 -10.98
C THR A 567 25.81 -11.45 -10.51
N ALA A 568 24.85 -11.49 -11.43
CA ALA A 568 23.44 -11.45 -11.09
C ALA A 568 23.04 -12.65 -10.22
N PHE A 569 23.47 -13.86 -10.57
CA PHE A 569 23.19 -15.05 -9.76
C PHE A 569 23.81 -14.97 -8.35
N ASN A 570 25.04 -14.45 -8.22
CA ASN A 570 25.68 -14.19 -6.93
C ASN A 570 24.82 -13.26 -6.05
N PHE A 571 24.21 -12.20 -6.61
CA PHE A 571 23.30 -11.34 -5.85
C PHE A 571 22.03 -12.06 -5.38
N SER A 572 21.48 -12.96 -6.20
CA SER A 572 20.37 -13.82 -5.77
C SER A 572 20.78 -14.68 -4.58
N GLN A 573 21.96 -15.33 -4.64
CA GLN A 573 22.47 -16.18 -3.56
C GLN A 573 22.70 -15.38 -2.27
N LEU A 574 23.25 -14.17 -2.37
CA LEU A 574 23.43 -13.28 -1.21
C LEU A 574 22.10 -12.87 -0.59
N THR A 575 21.10 -12.55 -1.40
CA THR A 575 19.75 -12.22 -0.92
C THR A 575 19.11 -13.41 -0.21
N TYR A 576 19.27 -14.62 -0.76
CA TYR A 576 18.83 -15.86 -0.14
C TYR A 576 19.55 -16.15 1.19
N ALA A 577 20.87 -15.99 1.23
CA ALA A 577 21.65 -16.17 2.44
C ALA A 577 21.25 -15.18 3.55
N ASN A 578 20.97 -13.93 3.19
CA ASN A 578 20.46 -12.92 4.12
C ASN A 578 19.07 -13.31 4.68
N TYR A 579 18.18 -13.88 3.85
CA TYR A 579 16.91 -14.44 4.33
C TYR A 579 17.14 -15.55 5.37
N MET A 580 18.02 -16.51 5.08
CA MET A 580 18.33 -17.62 6.01
C MET A 580 18.87 -17.13 7.35
N GLN A 581 19.74 -16.11 7.33
CA GLN A 581 20.33 -15.54 8.54
C GLN A 581 19.32 -14.82 9.45
N ASN A 582 18.18 -14.38 8.90
CA ASN A 582 17.16 -13.64 9.63
C ASN A 582 15.94 -14.50 10.03
N GLN A 583 15.98 -15.82 9.79
CA GLN A 583 14.91 -16.72 10.23
C GLN A 583 14.95 -16.97 11.74
N THR A 584 13.76 -17.10 12.34
CA THR A 584 13.66 -17.51 13.75
C THR A 584 13.85 -19.02 13.89
N SER A 585 14.52 -19.41 14.98
CA SER A 585 14.74 -20.74 15.56
C SER A 585 13.72 -21.87 15.31
N GLN A 586 12.46 -21.53 15.04
CA GLN A 586 11.34 -22.47 14.99
C GLN A 586 10.91 -22.83 13.55
N GLN A 587 11.53 -22.25 12.52
CA GLN A 587 11.11 -22.42 11.12
C GLN A 587 12.21 -23.03 10.27
N VAL A 588 11.83 -23.96 9.39
CA VAL A 588 12.71 -24.51 8.36
C VAL A 588 12.78 -23.52 7.19
N ALA A 589 13.98 -23.26 6.69
CA ALA A 589 14.17 -22.36 5.55
C ALA A 589 13.45 -22.89 4.30
N SER A 590 12.48 -22.11 3.81
CA SER A 590 11.84 -22.36 2.53
C SER A 590 12.85 -22.34 1.36
N PRO A 591 12.74 -23.26 0.38
CA PRO A 591 13.63 -23.30 -0.77
C PRO A 591 13.61 -22.04 -1.65
N PRO A 592 14.68 -21.79 -2.46
CA PRO A 592 14.77 -20.64 -3.35
C PRO A 592 13.53 -20.38 -4.22
N VAL A 593 12.90 -21.43 -4.76
CA VAL A 593 11.71 -21.30 -5.62
C VAL A 593 10.48 -20.76 -4.87
N ILE A 594 10.31 -21.13 -3.60
CA ILE A 594 9.19 -20.70 -2.76
C ILE A 594 9.39 -19.27 -2.28
N ILE A 595 10.60 -18.92 -1.84
CA ILE A 595 10.84 -17.60 -1.26
C ILE A 595 10.73 -16.46 -2.27
N GLN A 596 10.77 -16.76 -3.57
CA GLN A 596 10.54 -15.73 -4.58
C GLN A 596 9.13 -15.11 -4.48
N GLN A 597 8.19 -15.75 -3.79
CA GLN A 597 6.83 -15.26 -3.55
C GLN A 597 6.70 -14.40 -2.29
N TYR A 598 7.75 -14.37 -1.45
CA TYR A 598 7.75 -13.65 -0.18
C TYR A 598 8.01 -12.15 -0.40
N PRO A 599 7.52 -11.31 0.53
CA PRO A 599 7.71 -9.87 0.44
C PRO A 599 9.18 -9.49 0.65
N LEU A 600 9.61 -8.43 -0.05
CA LEU A 600 10.94 -7.85 0.09
C LEU A 600 10.87 -6.57 0.93
N GLY A 601 11.51 -6.56 2.09
CA GLY A 601 11.69 -5.38 2.92
C GLY A 601 13.01 -4.67 2.59
N ARG A 602 12.96 -3.34 2.47
CA ARG A 602 14.14 -2.48 2.32
C ARG A 602 14.40 -1.72 3.61
N TYR A 603 15.61 -1.85 4.12
CA TYR A 603 16.11 -1.18 5.32
C TYR A 603 17.13 -0.12 4.93
N GLU A 604 16.97 1.08 5.47
CA GLU A 604 17.86 2.21 5.16
C GLU A 604 18.43 2.83 6.44
N LEU A 605 19.72 3.15 6.38
CA LEU A 605 20.44 3.95 7.36
C LEU A 605 20.83 5.28 6.70
N ALA A 606 20.33 6.39 7.22
CA ALA A 606 20.68 7.73 6.74
C ALA A 606 22.06 8.15 7.27
N LEU A 607 22.97 8.53 6.38
CA LEU A 607 24.38 8.79 6.73
C LEU A 607 24.64 10.24 7.18
N GLN A 608 23.75 11.19 6.86
CA GLN A 608 23.95 12.62 7.12
C GLN A 608 24.19 12.93 8.62
N ASN A 609 23.42 12.28 9.49
CA ASN A 609 23.49 12.48 10.94
C ASN A 609 24.23 11.34 11.64
N PHE A 610 24.86 10.43 10.89
CA PHE A 610 25.56 9.30 11.48
C PHE A 610 26.78 9.79 12.26
N GLN A 611 26.89 9.36 13.50
CA GLN A 611 28.07 9.58 14.34
C GLN A 611 28.70 8.23 14.63
N LEU A 612 29.99 8.10 14.29
CA LEU A 612 30.74 6.90 14.58
C LEU A 612 30.91 6.77 16.10
N VAL A 613 30.42 5.66 16.65
CA VAL A 613 30.66 5.24 18.03
C VAL A 613 31.40 3.91 17.95
N GLU A 614 32.63 3.85 18.45
CA GLU A 614 33.40 2.61 18.43
C GLU A 614 32.64 1.45 19.07
N THR A 615 32.79 0.25 18.49
CA THR A 615 32.18 -0.95 19.04
C THR A 615 33.19 -1.65 19.92
N VAL A 616 32.88 -1.76 21.21
CA VAL A 616 33.72 -2.51 22.15
C VAL A 616 33.58 -4.01 21.88
N PRO A 617 34.68 -4.77 21.71
CA PRO A 617 34.65 -6.21 21.60
C PRO A 617 34.01 -6.86 22.82
N ARG A 618 33.11 -7.82 22.58
CA ARG A 618 32.54 -8.70 23.61
C ARG A 618 33.16 -10.07 23.51
N ILE A 619 33.75 -10.55 24.60
CA ILE A 619 34.42 -11.85 24.63
C ILE A 619 33.73 -12.71 25.69
N ARG A 620 33.45 -13.96 25.34
CA ARG A 620 32.92 -14.93 26.30
C ARG A 620 34.02 -15.37 27.26
N ARG A 621 33.84 -15.08 28.55
CA ARG A 621 34.72 -15.46 29.67
C ARG A 621 33.89 -16.07 30.78
N GLU A 622 34.23 -17.28 31.21
CA GLU A 622 33.56 -17.99 32.31
C GLU A 622 32.04 -18.15 32.07
N GLY A 623 31.65 -18.40 30.83
CA GLY A 623 30.26 -18.57 30.40
C GLY A 623 29.48 -17.26 30.25
N GLN A 624 30.07 -16.10 30.55
CA GLN A 624 29.43 -14.78 30.49
C GLN A 624 30.02 -13.92 29.37
N TRP A 625 29.22 -13.00 28.82
CA TRP A 625 29.69 -12.00 27.87
C TRP A 625 30.31 -10.81 28.62
N VAL A 626 31.62 -10.61 28.43
CA VAL A 626 32.36 -9.50 29.06
C VAL A 626 32.76 -8.49 27.98
N ASN A 627 32.46 -7.20 28.22
CA ASN A 627 32.98 -6.10 27.40
C ASN A 627 34.47 -5.93 27.72
N ASP A 628 35.33 -5.91 26.70
CA ASP A 628 36.77 -5.69 26.86
C ASP A 628 37.16 -4.35 26.25
N PRO A 629 37.13 -3.24 27.02
CA PRO A 629 37.36 -1.89 26.50
C PRO A 629 38.83 -1.62 26.14
N ASP A 630 39.76 -2.44 26.63
CA ASP A 630 41.19 -2.32 26.29
C ASP A 630 41.51 -2.91 24.91
N LEU A 631 40.58 -3.70 24.37
CA LEU A 631 40.66 -4.24 23.02
C LEU A 631 39.83 -3.39 22.05
N GLN A 632 40.36 -3.21 20.84
CA GLN A 632 39.69 -2.49 19.77
C GLN A 632 39.69 -3.30 18.48
N PHE A 633 38.62 -3.19 17.71
CA PHE A 633 38.58 -3.74 16.36
C PHE A 633 39.38 -2.85 15.41
N GLU A 634 40.36 -3.44 14.73
CA GLU A 634 41.07 -2.81 13.62
C GLU A 634 40.23 -3.00 12.34
N VAL A 635 39.83 -1.92 11.68
CA VAL A 635 39.01 -2.00 10.47
C VAL A 635 39.76 -1.49 9.25
N GLU A 636 39.88 -2.34 8.24
CA GLU A 636 40.48 -2.05 6.94
C GLU A 636 39.38 -2.00 5.87
N LEU A 637 39.28 -0.90 5.12
CA LEU A 637 38.34 -0.77 3.99
C LEU A 637 39.08 -0.87 2.66
N ILE A 638 38.65 -1.80 1.82
CA ILE A 638 39.17 -2.01 0.47
C ILE A 638 38.08 -1.57 -0.53
N SER A 639 38.31 -0.45 -1.21
CA SER A 639 37.37 0.17 -2.17
C SER A 639 38.15 0.93 -3.24
N GLY A 640 37.60 1.05 -4.46
CA GLY A 640 38.22 1.81 -5.56
C GLY A 640 38.72 0.92 -6.70
N ILE A 641 39.60 1.48 -7.52
CA ILE A 641 40.08 0.85 -8.77
C ILE A 641 40.73 -0.50 -8.46
N THR A 642 40.33 -1.52 -9.23
CA THR A 642 40.75 -2.90 -9.01
C THR A 642 42.27 -3.07 -9.11
N ALA A 643 42.92 -2.40 -10.06
CA ALA A 643 44.38 -2.46 -10.22
C ALA A 643 45.14 -1.93 -9.00
N GLU A 644 44.62 -0.88 -8.34
CA GLU A 644 45.26 -0.25 -7.18
C GLU A 644 45.03 -1.06 -5.89
N THR A 645 43.87 -1.69 -5.78
CA THR A 645 43.46 -2.47 -4.59
C THR A 645 43.79 -3.96 -4.68
N GLN A 646 44.38 -4.41 -5.79
CA GLN A 646 44.61 -5.83 -6.08
C GLN A 646 45.43 -6.54 -4.99
N SER A 647 46.49 -5.90 -4.46
CA SER A 647 47.31 -6.51 -3.42
C SER A 647 46.52 -6.73 -2.12
N ALA A 648 45.72 -5.75 -1.69
CA ALA A 648 44.87 -5.88 -0.51
C ALA A 648 43.82 -6.99 -0.69
N ARG A 649 43.21 -7.07 -1.88
CA ARG A 649 42.23 -8.12 -2.22
C ARG A 649 42.85 -9.53 -2.21
N LEU A 650 44.05 -9.67 -2.77
CA LEU A 650 44.78 -10.95 -2.77
C LEU A 650 45.24 -11.37 -1.36
N ASN A 651 45.48 -10.43 -0.44
CA ASN A 651 45.84 -10.75 0.94
C ASN A 651 44.66 -11.34 1.74
N VAL A 652 43.42 -11.00 1.37
CA VAL A 652 42.21 -11.49 2.04
C VAL A 652 41.76 -12.84 1.49
N LEU A 653 42.04 -13.13 0.22
CA LEU A 653 41.57 -14.34 -0.46
C LEU A 653 41.91 -15.66 0.27
N PRO A 654 43.13 -15.88 0.80
CA PRO A 654 43.45 -17.12 1.53
C PRO A 654 42.59 -17.32 2.78
N VAL A 655 42.23 -16.23 3.48
CA VAL A 655 41.38 -16.27 4.68
C VAL A 655 39.97 -16.72 4.32
N ILE A 656 39.41 -16.19 3.23
CA ILE A 656 38.08 -16.61 2.76
C ILE A 656 38.08 -18.06 2.31
N GLU A 657 39.15 -18.50 1.62
CA GLU A 657 39.29 -19.89 1.20
C GLU A 657 39.32 -20.84 2.40
N GLU A 658 40.11 -20.51 3.42
CA GLU A 658 40.19 -21.28 4.67
C GLU A 658 38.80 -21.37 5.33
N TRP A 659 38.14 -20.23 5.55
CA TRP A 659 36.83 -20.18 6.19
C TRP A 659 35.78 -20.97 5.42
N ARG A 660 35.78 -20.83 4.09
CA ARG A 660 34.92 -21.61 3.19
C ARG A 660 35.10 -23.11 3.40
N GLN A 661 36.35 -23.60 3.39
CA GLN A 661 36.61 -25.02 3.62
C GLN A 661 36.10 -25.49 4.98
N THR A 662 36.29 -24.70 6.04
CA THR A 662 35.79 -25.01 7.38
C THR A 662 34.26 -25.12 7.41
N TYR A 663 33.54 -24.15 6.81
CA TYR A 663 32.07 -24.20 6.75
C TYR A 663 31.55 -25.41 5.97
N TYR A 664 32.17 -25.76 4.83
CA TYR A 664 31.79 -26.95 4.07
C TYR A 664 32.07 -28.26 4.82
N GLN A 665 33.18 -28.33 5.55
CA GLN A 665 33.48 -29.48 6.42
C GLN A 665 32.42 -29.62 7.52
N ALA A 666 32.03 -28.52 8.17
CA ALA A 666 30.97 -28.50 9.16
C ALA A 666 29.61 -28.94 8.58
N LYS A 667 29.23 -28.43 7.39
CA LYS A 667 28.00 -28.86 6.68
C LYS A 667 28.02 -30.38 6.43
N LYS A 668 29.15 -30.92 5.96
CA LYS A 668 29.30 -32.36 5.70
C LYS A 668 29.18 -33.19 6.98
N GLN A 669 29.79 -32.77 8.08
CA GLN A 669 29.72 -33.46 9.38
C GLN A 669 28.28 -33.49 9.90
N LEU A 670 27.54 -32.38 9.79
CA LEU A 670 26.13 -32.32 10.17
C LEU A 670 25.27 -33.30 9.37
N LEU A 671 25.43 -33.34 8.04
CA LEU A 671 24.72 -34.27 7.17
C LEU A 671 25.03 -35.75 7.50
N MET A 672 26.29 -36.06 7.85
CA MET A 672 26.71 -37.40 8.29
C MET A 672 26.12 -37.80 9.65
N SER A 673 26.05 -36.86 10.61
CA SER A 673 25.44 -37.11 11.91
C SER A 673 23.92 -37.33 11.83
N ALA A 674 23.24 -36.64 10.90
CA ALA A 674 21.81 -36.79 10.66
C ALA A 674 21.45 -38.14 9.99
N THR A 675 22.35 -38.69 9.17
CA THR A 675 22.18 -40.00 8.52
C THR A 675 22.52 -41.17 9.43
N SER A 676 23.46 -41.00 10.38
CA SER A 676 23.80 -42.03 11.37
C SER A 676 22.74 -42.21 12.47
N GLY A 677 21.85 -41.22 12.70
CA GLY A 677 20.80 -41.29 13.71
C GLY A 677 19.52 -42.04 13.30
N LYS A 678 19.44 -42.55 12.06
CA LYS A 678 18.28 -43.29 11.53
C LYS A 678 18.46 -44.81 11.46
N VAL A 679 19.56 -45.35 11.99
CA VAL A 679 19.80 -46.81 12.02
C VAL A 679 19.88 -47.29 13.47
N THR A 680 18.73 -47.65 14.03
CA THR A 680 18.65 -48.73 15.01
C THR A 680 17.75 -49.79 14.41
N ASP A 681 18.38 -50.86 13.96
CA ASP A 681 17.75 -52.11 13.53
C ASP A 681 16.69 -52.56 14.53
N MET A 682 15.47 -52.75 14.05
CA MET A 682 14.56 -53.77 14.58
C MET A 682 14.33 -54.78 13.44
N PRO A 683 14.36 -56.09 13.69
CA PRO A 683 14.21 -57.09 12.63
C PRO A 683 12.80 -56.98 12.04
N PHE A 684 12.73 -56.94 10.72
CA PHE A 684 11.50 -57.20 9.97
C PHE A 684 11.10 -58.66 10.19
N ASP A 685 9.94 -58.89 10.81
CA ASP A 685 9.14 -60.08 10.54
C ASP A 685 8.26 -59.75 9.34
N GLU A 686 8.50 -60.46 8.23
CA GLU A 686 7.60 -60.55 7.09
C GLU A 686 6.36 -61.33 7.51
N ASP A 687 5.17 -60.70 7.41
CA ASP A 687 3.90 -61.31 7.00
C ASP A 687 2.78 -60.26 7.17
N ASP A 688 2.37 -59.59 6.08
CA ASP A 688 1.03 -59.76 5.49
C ASP A 688 0.78 -58.74 4.36
N ILE A 689 0.26 -59.25 3.25
CA ILE A 689 -0.13 -58.51 2.04
C ILE A 689 -1.64 -58.29 2.10
N SER A 690 -2.14 -57.06 1.87
CA SER A 690 -3.25 -56.82 0.93
C SER A 690 -3.63 -55.33 0.74
N SER A 691 -3.55 -54.93 -0.54
CA SER A 691 -4.46 -54.12 -1.36
C SER A 691 -5.37 -53.02 -0.79
N GLU A 692 -5.40 -51.96 -1.60
CA GLU A 692 -6.51 -51.07 -2.00
C GLU A 692 -6.55 -49.63 -1.46
N ALA A 693 -6.80 -48.74 -2.43
CA ALA A 693 -6.81 -47.30 -2.38
C ALA A 693 -8.07 -46.76 -1.72
N ASP A 694 -7.97 -45.63 -1.00
CA ASP A 694 -8.70 -44.41 -1.38
C ASP A 694 -8.30 -43.20 -0.54
N SER A 695 -8.55 -42.04 -1.15
CA SER A 695 -8.57 -40.66 -0.64
C SER A 695 -8.60 -40.43 0.88
N VAL A 696 -7.85 -39.41 1.34
CA VAL A 696 -8.36 -38.18 1.99
C VAL A 696 -7.15 -37.28 2.34
N ILE A 697 -7.17 -36.06 1.80
CA ILE A 697 -6.37 -34.93 2.24
C ILE A 697 -7.18 -34.24 3.34
N GLU A 698 -6.72 -34.26 4.59
CA GLU A 698 -7.08 -33.22 5.56
C GLU A 698 -6.09 -33.17 6.75
N THR A 699 -5.54 -31.97 6.95
CA THR A 699 -5.24 -31.30 8.23
C THR A 699 -4.69 -32.13 9.40
N ALA A 700 -3.43 -31.88 9.77
CA ALA A 700 -2.92 -32.16 11.11
C ALA A 700 -2.49 -30.85 11.78
N THR A 701 -3.37 -30.40 12.67
CA THR A 701 -3.21 -29.39 13.69
C THR A 701 -2.16 -29.78 14.73
N ALA A 702 -1.43 -28.79 15.21
CA ALA A 702 -0.58 -28.89 16.39
C ALA A 702 -1.43 -29.06 17.66
N ALA A 703 -1.12 -30.08 18.48
CA ALA A 703 -1.07 -30.03 19.95
C ALA A 703 -1.20 -31.45 20.54
N THR A 704 -0.13 -31.99 21.13
CA THR A 704 -0.13 -32.65 22.46
C THR A 704 1.25 -33.26 22.74
N ILE A 705 2.00 -32.71 23.72
CA ILE A 705 3.10 -33.43 24.39
C ILE A 705 3.06 -33.07 25.88
N GLU A 706 2.55 -33.99 26.67
CA GLU A 706 2.78 -34.24 28.11
C GLU A 706 2.37 -35.72 28.26
N THR A 707 3.07 -36.70 28.83
CA THR A 707 4.16 -36.80 29.82
C THR A 707 4.78 -38.21 29.68
N ALA A 708 6.09 -38.40 29.82
CA ALA A 708 6.72 -39.58 30.45
C ALA A 708 8.25 -39.44 30.52
N THR A 709 8.81 -40.01 31.58
CA THR A 709 10.15 -39.84 32.17
C THR A 709 11.27 -40.69 31.54
N GLU A 710 12.50 -40.20 31.76
CA GLU A 710 13.81 -40.89 31.84
C GLU A 710 14.71 -41.11 30.59
N THR A 711 15.76 -40.26 30.58
CA THR A 711 17.19 -40.54 30.25
C THR A 711 17.58 -41.09 28.88
N ALA A 712 17.71 -40.18 27.91
CA ALA A 712 18.74 -40.18 26.87
C ALA A 712 19.03 -38.71 26.49
N PRO A 713 20.27 -38.31 26.10
CA PRO A 713 20.54 -36.94 25.72
C PRO A 713 19.86 -36.65 24.38
N ARG A 714 18.66 -36.08 24.44
CA ARG A 714 17.97 -35.54 23.27
C ARG A 714 18.76 -34.31 22.85
N LEU A 715 19.58 -34.44 21.80
CA LEU A 715 20.16 -33.30 21.12
C LEU A 715 18.96 -32.48 20.57
N ASP A 716 18.75 -31.27 21.07
CA ASP A 716 17.57 -30.47 20.77
C ASP A 716 17.43 -30.25 19.26
N VAL A 717 16.37 -30.80 18.64
CA VAL A 717 16.08 -30.69 17.20
C VAL A 717 16.07 -29.22 16.73
N VAL A 718 15.67 -28.30 17.60
CA VAL A 718 15.69 -26.84 17.38
C VAL A 718 17.11 -26.32 17.15
N THR A 719 18.07 -26.73 17.99
CA THR A 719 19.48 -26.32 17.86
C THR A 719 20.14 -26.86 16.59
N THR A 720 19.70 -28.02 16.10
CA THR A 720 20.23 -28.60 14.85
C THR A 720 19.72 -27.90 13.59
N ILE A 721 18.48 -27.37 13.60
CA ILE A 721 17.89 -26.64 12.45
C ILE A 721 18.52 -25.25 12.31
N GLU A 722 18.71 -24.53 13.42
CA GLU A 722 19.42 -23.23 13.45
C GLU A 722 20.87 -23.34 12.98
N ALA A 723 21.60 -24.34 13.48
CA ALA A 723 22.98 -24.57 13.10
C ALA A 723 23.09 -24.86 11.59
N THR A 724 22.16 -25.65 11.05
CA THR A 724 22.16 -26.02 9.61
C THR A 724 21.92 -24.80 8.72
N THR A 725 20.90 -23.98 9.01
CA THR A 725 20.57 -22.79 8.20
C THR A 725 21.68 -21.74 8.24
N THR A 726 22.28 -21.51 9.41
CA THR A 726 23.38 -20.56 9.58
C THR A 726 24.63 -20.99 8.82
N ILE A 727 24.97 -22.28 8.85
CA ILE A 727 26.12 -22.84 8.13
C ILE A 727 25.90 -22.79 6.62
N GLU A 728 24.69 -23.11 6.14
CA GLU A 728 24.37 -23.02 4.72
C GLU A 728 24.46 -21.58 4.19
N ALA A 729 23.94 -20.61 4.94
CA ALA A 729 24.11 -19.19 4.61
C ALA A 729 25.59 -18.79 4.57
N ALA A 730 26.40 -19.26 5.52
CA ALA A 730 27.84 -18.99 5.54
C ALA A 730 28.57 -19.61 4.33
N CYS A 731 28.20 -20.83 3.92
CA CYS A 731 28.73 -21.46 2.69
C CYS A 731 28.42 -20.58 1.47
N LEU A 732 27.16 -20.18 1.27
CA LEU A 732 26.74 -19.34 0.15
C LEU A 732 27.48 -17.98 0.13
N VAL A 733 27.57 -17.30 1.28
CA VAL A 733 28.29 -16.02 1.38
C VAL A 733 29.78 -16.22 1.09
N SER A 734 30.39 -17.31 1.55
CA SER A 734 31.81 -17.60 1.32
C SER A 734 32.13 -17.92 -0.15
N ASP A 735 31.25 -18.64 -0.85
CA ASP A 735 31.35 -18.88 -2.30
C ASP A 735 31.31 -17.55 -3.07
N VAL A 736 30.34 -16.70 -2.74
CA VAL A 736 30.20 -15.40 -3.41
C VAL A 736 31.38 -14.50 -3.09
N ALA A 737 31.87 -14.48 -1.85
CA ALA A 737 33.02 -13.68 -1.46
C ALA A 737 34.31 -14.10 -2.19
N GLN A 738 34.55 -15.40 -2.30
CA GLN A 738 35.64 -15.95 -3.11
C GLN A 738 35.49 -15.53 -4.59
N SER A 739 34.27 -15.65 -5.13
CA SER A 739 33.94 -15.28 -6.50
C SER A 739 34.20 -13.79 -6.78
N TRP A 740 33.75 -12.90 -5.89
CA TRP A 740 33.93 -11.45 -6.01
C TRP A 740 35.38 -11.01 -5.88
N LEU A 741 36.17 -11.63 -5.00
CA LEU A 741 37.60 -11.34 -4.92
C LEU A 741 38.33 -11.73 -6.21
N ARG A 742 37.96 -12.86 -6.84
CA ARG A 742 38.54 -13.33 -8.10
C ARG A 742 38.06 -12.53 -9.32
N SER A 743 36.77 -12.18 -9.36
CA SER A 743 36.11 -11.38 -10.41
C SER A 743 35.79 -9.97 -9.89
N SER A 744 36.86 -9.30 -9.51
CA SER A 744 36.84 -8.00 -8.87
C SER A 744 36.24 -6.90 -9.75
N ARG A 745 35.47 -6.00 -9.14
CA ARG A 745 34.94 -4.77 -9.75
C ARG A 745 35.26 -3.55 -8.91
N ASP A 746 35.17 -2.37 -9.52
CA ASP A 746 35.53 -1.09 -8.89
C ASP A 746 34.44 -0.58 -7.93
N ASP A 747 33.20 -1.04 -8.11
CA ASP A 747 32.05 -0.70 -7.28
C ASP A 747 31.91 -1.60 -6.03
N TYR A 748 32.77 -2.61 -5.88
CA TYR A 748 32.79 -3.49 -4.71
C TYR A 748 33.60 -2.88 -3.56
N ILE A 749 33.05 -3.03 -2.35
CA ILE A 749 33.65 -2.56 -1.10
C ILE A 749 33.77 -3.75 -0.15
N TYR A 750 34.97 -3.97 0.39
CA TYR A 750 35.21 -4.97 1.41
C TYR A 750 35.63 -4.29 2.71
N VAL A 751 35.04 -4.73 3.81
CA VAL A 751 35.36 -4.24 5.16
C VAL A 751 35.92 -5.41 5.95
N ILE A 752 37.21 -5.35 6.23
CA ILE A 752 37.95 -6.40 6.93
C ILE A 752 38.12 -5.95 8.37
N VAL A 753 37.58 -6.73 9.31
CA VAL A 753 37.70 -6.45 10.74
C VAL A 753 38.68 -7.43 11.35
N ARG A 754 39.67 -6.91 12.06
CA ARG A 754 40.68 -7.67 12.79
C ARG A 754 40.58 -7.41 14.28
N LEU A 755 40.94 -8.41 15.06
CA LEU A 755 41.22 -8.27 16.49
C LEU A 755 42.60 -8.86 16.76
N ALA A 756 43.51 -8.03 17.30
CA ALA A 756 44.90 -8.41 17.53
C ALA A 756 45.57 -9.03 16.28
N GLY A 757 45.39 -8.37 15.11
CA GLY A 757 45.94 -8.80 13.82
C GLY A 757 45.22 -9.95 13.10
N ARG A 758 44.37 -10.75 13.78
CA ARG A 758 43.59 -11.84 13.17
C ARG A 758 42.29 -11.32 12.56
N VAL A 759 41.97 -11.70 11.33
CA VAL A 759 40.66 -11.39 10.71
C VAL A 759 39.56 -12.12 11.47
N VAL A 760 38.53 -11.38 11.89
CA VAL A 760 37.39 -11.91 12.66
C VAL A 760 36.05 -11.71 11.94
N SER A 761 35.97 -10.75 11.00
CA SER A 761 34.78 -10.54 10.16
C SER A 761 35.16 -9.89 8.83
N ILE A 762 34.40 -10.22 7.78
CA ILE A 762 34.50 -9.64 6.44
C ILE A 762 33.08 -9.25 6.00
N THR A 763 32.87 -7.98 5.69
CA THR A 763 31.59 -7.50 5.14
C THR A 763 31.80 -7.05 3.69
N MET A 764 30.90 -7.46 2.81
CA MET A 764 30.84 -7.05 1.41
C MET A 764 29.72 -6.04 1.22
N ALA A 765 30.03 -4.96 0.51
CA ALA A 765 29.08 -3.93 0.10
C ALA A 765 29.32 -3.51 -1.35
N ILE A 766 28.35 -2.82 -1.93
CA ILE A 766 28.39 -2.35 -3.31
C ILE A 766 27.86 -0.93 -3.40
N ASP A 767 28.47 -0.10 -4.24
CA ASP A 767 27.89 1.18 -4.64
C ASP A 767 26.73 0.93 -5.63
N ILE A 768 25.49 1.20 -5.22
CA ILE A 768 24.29 0.95 -6.03
C ILE A 768 24.11 2.07 -7.06
N ASN A 769 24.30 3.32 -6.65
CA ASN A 769 24.19 4.49 -7.51
C ASN A 769 25.06 5.64 -6.94
N GLU A 770 24.87 6.87 -7.43
CA GLU A 770 25.62 8.04 -6.94
C GLU A 770 25.30 8.39 -5.47
N TYR A 771 24.13 8.01 -4.97
CA TYR A 771 23.61 8.38 -3.65
C TYR A 771 23.61 7.24 -2.64
N ASP A 772 23.50 5.99 -3.09
CA ASP A 772 23.20 4.84 -2.24
C ASP A 772 24.25 3.74 -2.40
N SER A 773 24.58 3.11 -1.28
CA SER A 773 25.40 1.89 -1.23
C SER A 773 24.64 0.81 -0.47
N GLY A 774 24.82 -0.45 -0.88
CA GLY A 774 24.10 -1.60 -0.34
C GLY A 774 25.03 -2.57 0.38
N ILE A 775 24.59 -3.11 1.51
CA ILE A 775 25.21 -4.27 2.14
C ILE A 775 24.85 -5.49 1.28
N ALA A 776 25.86 -6.23 0.84
CA ALA A 776 25.69 -7.39 0.00
C ALA A 776 25.74 -8.69 0.83
N GLY A 777 26.63 -8.79 1.81
CA GLY A 777 26.72 -9.94 2.70
C GLY A 777 27.78 -9.75 3.77
N SER A 778 27.75 -10.58 4.81
CA SER A 778 28.76 -10.58 5.86
C SER A 778 29.15 -12.00 6.22
N LEU A 779 30.45 -12.22 6.40
CA LEU A 779 31.05 -13.48 6.78
C LEU A 779 31.80 -13.29 8.10
N SER A 780 31.55 -14.16 9.06
CA SER A 780 32.22 -14.16 10.36
C SER A 780 33.21 -15.31 10.44
N HIS A 781 34.17 -15.22 11.35
CA HIS A 781 35.11 -16.31 11.60
C HIS A 781 34.35 -17.62 11.98
N PRO A 782 34.67 -18.77 11.36
CA PRO A 782 33.97 -20.05 11.58
C PRO A 782 33.84 -20.44 13.05
N ASP A 783 34.92 -20.35 13.84
CA ASP A 783 34.90 -20.68 15.28
C ASP A 783 33.75 -19.98 16.05
N TYR A 784 33.46 -18.71 15.72
CA TYR A 784 32.44 -17.93 16.44
C TYR A 784 31.02 -18.24 15.99
N VAL A 785 30.85 -18.85 14.81
CA VAL A 785 29.56 -19.24 14.24
C VAL A 785 29.25 -20.70 14.57
N LEU A 786 30.24 -21.59 14.44
CA LEU A 786 30.12 -23.02 14.72
C LEU A 786 30.08 -23.32 16.21
N HIS A 787 30.75 -22.49 17.02
CA HIS A 787 30.82 -22.64 18.48
C HIS A 787 30.46 -21.33 19.20
N PRO A 788 29.22 -20.84 19.05
CA PRO A 788 28.81 -19.53 19.58
C PRO A 788 28.85 -19.45 21.11
N THR A 789 28.91 -20.59 21.79
CA THR A 789 28.97 -20.70 23.25
C THR A 789 30.34 -21.09 23.81
N ALA A 790 31.35 -21.26 22.96
CA ALA A 790 32.70 -21.56 23.41
C ALA A 790 33.37 -20.36 24.11
N GLU A 791 34.26 -20.66 25.06
CA GLU A 791 35.12 -19.67 25.69
C GLU A 791 36.01 -18.98 24.66
N GLY A 792 36.17 -17.67 24.78
CA GLY A 792 36.94 -16.85 23.83
C GLY A 792 36.18 -16.47 22.55
N THR A 793 34.91 -16.86 22.39
CA THR A 793 34.09 -16.39 21.26
C THR A 793 33.91 -14.88 21.30
N ILE A 794 34.04 -14.24 20.14
CA ILE A 794 34.01 -12.77 19.98
C ILE A 794 32.70 -12.33 19.35
N ARG A 795 32.10 -11.26 19.87
CA ARG A 795 30.95 -10.56 19.30
C ARG A 795 31.25 -9.07 19.10
N GLY A 796 30.53 -8.45 18.17
CA GLY A 796 30.64 -7.02 17.84
C GLY A 796 31.40 -6.70 16.56
N ALA A 797 32.12 -7.67 15.95
CA ALA A 797 32.91 -7.45 14.75
C ALA A 797 32.07 -6.99 13.54
N GLY A 798 30.92 -7.64 13.27
CA GLY A 798 30.03 -7.21 12.18
C GLY A 798 29.44 -5.82 12.42
N THR A 799 29.08 -5.48 13.67
CA THR A 799 28.65 -4.13 14.03
C THR A 799 29.76 -3.10 13.80
N ALA A 800 31.01 -3.41 14.16
CA ALA A 800 32.16 -2.56 13.87
C ALA A 800 32.35 -2.35 12.36
N ALA A 801 32.21 -3.41 11.56
CA ALA A 801 32.29 -3.34 10.10
C ALA A 801 31.26 -2.37 9.51
N ILE A 802 29.98 -2.50 9.90
CA ILE A 802 28.90 -1.63 9.39
C ILE A 802 29.09 -0.18 9.83
N LYS A 803 29.52 0.07 11.07
CA LYS A 803 29.78 1.43 11.54
C LYS A 803 30.91 2.11 10.76
N ALA A 804 32.01 1.39 10.56
CA ALA A 804 33.14 1.90 9.79
C ALA A 804 32.76 2.12 8.32
N LEU A 805 31.96 1.21 7.73
CA LEU A 805 31.40 1.39 6.39
C LEU A 805 30.52 2.65 6.31
N ALA A 806 29.61 2.83 7.25
CA ALA A 806 28.73 4.00 7.29
C ALA A 806 29.53 5.31 7.39
N ASP A 807 30.58 5.34 8.22
CA ASP A 807 31.46 6.50 8.36
C ASP A 807 32.25 6.79 7.07
N TYR A 808 32.82 5.77 6.44
CA TYR A 808 33.50 5.88 5.15
C TYR A 808 32.56 6.40 4.04
N LEU A 809 31.35 5.85 3.93
CA LEU A 809 30.38 6.25 2.92
C LEU A 809 29.89 7.68 3.16
N LYS A 810 29.71 8.08 4.43
CA LYS A 810 29.43 9.47 4.80
C LYS A 810 30.54 10.40 4.31
N ALA A 811 31.80 10.05 4.52
CA ALA A 811 32.95 10.83 4.04
C ALA A 811 33.01 10.92 2.51
N LYS A 812 32.56 9.87 1.80
CA LYS A 812 32.41 9.85 0.32
C LYS A 812 31.20 10.65 -0.18
N GLY A 813 30.42 11.26 0.71
CA GLY A 813 29.22 12.03 0.35
C GLY A 813 28.02 11.17 -0.04
N ARG A 814 28.03 9.87 0.29
CA ARG A 814 26.87 8.99 0.10
C ARG A 814 25.75 9.41 1.04
N ARG A 815 24.53 9.16 0.58
CA ARG A 815 23.31 9.55 1.27
C ARG A 815 22.82 8.45 2.21
N SER A 816 22.74 7.20 1.74
CA SER A 816 22.24 6.08 2.56
C SER A 816 23.01 4.78 2.37
N LEU A 817 23.01 3.98 3.45
CA LEU A 817 23.41 2.57 3.44
C LEU A 817 22.15 1.69 3.49
N ILE A 818 22.00 0.76 2.55
CA ILE A 818 20.75 0.01 2.32
C ILE A 818 20.98 -1.50 2.53
N SER A 819 19.97 -2.21 3.01
CA SER A 819 19.90 -3.67 2.96
C SER A 819 18.51 -4.13 2.53
N ASP A 820 18.45 -5.06 1.58
CA ASP A 820 17.19 -5.69 1.16
C ASP A 820 17.11 -7.08 1.82
N VAL A 821 15.98 -7.35 2.48
CA VAL A 821 15.74 -8.59 3.24
C VAL A 821 14.41 -9.18 2.79
N ILE A 822 14.42 -10.42 2.32
CA ILE A 822 13.19 -11.20 2.16
C ILE A 822 12.83 -11.72 3.54
N SER A 823 11.57 -11.63 3.92
CA SER A 823 11.09 -12.16 5.20
C SER A 823 9.79 -12.90 5.00
N GLU A 824 9.61 -13.99 5.75
CA GLU A 824 8.28 -14.54 5.91
C GLU A 824 7.34 -13.48 6.49
N PRO A 825 6.06 -13.49 6.10
CA PRO A 825 5.08 -12.57 6.66
C PRO A 825 4.95 -12.76 8.18
N SER A 826 5.56 -11.85 8.94
CA SER A 826 5.46 -11.86 10.40
C SER A 826 4.22 -11.09 10.82
N ALA A 827 3.37 -11.74 11.63
CA ALA A 827 2.10 -11.23 12.13
C ALA A 827 2.15 -9.89 12.90
N ILE A 828 3.32 -9.26 13.15
CA ILE A 828 3.43 -7.94 13.79
C ILE A 828 4.70 -7.20 13.32
N VAL A 829 4.54 -6.12 12.52
CA VAL A 829 5.65 -5.31 11.97
C VAL A 829 6.40 -4.48 13.02
N LYS A 830 5.96 -4.49 14.28
CA LYS A 830 6.65 -3.82 15.39
C LYS A 830 7.49 -4.73 16.30
N LYS A 831 7.58 -6.04 16.03
CA LYS A 831 8.35 -6.96 16.92
C LYS A 831 9.40 -7.84 16.26
N LYS A 832 9.35 -8.08 14.94
CA LYS A 832 10.13 -9.21 14.36
C LYS A 832 10.89 -8.95 13.05
N VAL A 833 10.84 -7.75 12.47
CA VAL A 833 11.57 -7.49 11.22
C VAL A 833 12.14 -6.07 11.25
N GLY A 834 13.09 -5.89 12.16
CA GLY A 834 14.01 -4.77 12.14
C GLY A 834 15.37 -5.34 11.76
N PHE A 835 16.17 -4.58 11.01
CA PHE A 835 17.62 -4.77 11.02
C PHE A 835 18.12 -4.44 12.43
N LYS A 836 17.87 -5.34 13.39
CA LYS A 836 18.62 -5.43 14.63
C LYS A 836 19.77 -6.33 14.26
N PHE A 837 20.93 -5.74 13.98
CA PHE A 837 22.14 -6.52 13.86
C PHE A 837 22.40 -7.12 15.25
N ILE A 838 21.92 -8.36 15.44
CA ILE A 838 22.09 -9.22 16.60
C ILE A 838 21.25 -8.75 17.80
N GLU A 839 20.38 -9.64 18.30
CA GLU A 839 19.85 -9.49 19.65
C GLU A 839 21.03 -9.42 20.63
N GLU A 840 21.10 -8.34 21.40
CA GLU A 840 21.91 -8.30 22.60
C GLU A 840 21.32 -9.32 23.60
N PHE A 841 21.69 -10.59 23.45
CA PHE A 841 21.52 -11.63 24.45
C PHE A 841 22.89 -12.15 24.90
#